data_AF-L9KZU8-F1
#
_entry.id   AF-L9KZU8-F1
#
_cell.length_a   1.000
_cell.length_b   1.000
_cell.length_c   1.000
_cell.angle_alpha   90.00
_cell.angle_beta   90.00
_cell.angle_gamma   90.00
#
_symmetry.space_group_name_H-M   'P 1'
#
loop_
_entity.id
_entity.type
_entity.pdbx_description
1 polymer ?
#
loop_
_entity_poly.entity_id
_entity_poly.type
_entity_poly.pdbx_seq_one_letter_code
_entity_poly.pdbx_strand_id
1 'polypeptide(L)'
;RSEMWCLLTVMYFILIIGTTHDVFRKRKSGNPEANMNISQIISYWGYPNEEYNVVTEDGYILGLYRIPYGKTNNNNNSAQRIVVYLQHGLLTSASSWVSNLPNNSLGFILADAGYDVWMGNSRGNTWSKKHVYLKTNSKEFWAFSFDEMAKYDLPASIDFIVKQTGQEEIFYVGHSQGTTIAFIAFSTMPKIAERIKIFFALAPVFSIKYSKSPLIKVAYKSKSIIKLLNSTQLKAFDWGSPVLNLVHFNQGEMISYWDYPSEEYEVVTEDGYILGVNRIPHGKIKSNNSALRPVVFLMHGFLTSASCWVSNLPSNSLAFILADAGYDVWMGNVRGNTYSRKHIHLSPESKEFWSFSFDEMAKYDLPALINFIVKQTGQEQIYYAAHSQGNIIGMFRLLIFVTLFSGQEIFPKNILNQIAAAVCNHDPIDVICGKINFALFGFDPESLNMSRIDVYLSQNPGGTSLQNLLHYKQAYLEIKEVLRAYDFGSPAQNMKHYNQSQMISFWGYPSEVYEVVTEDGYILDINRIPYGKKNSGNRDAGYDVWLGNSRGNTWARRNIYFSPDTTEFWAFSFDEMAKYDLPATIDFILKKTGQEKLHYVGHSQGTTIGFIAFSTNPTLAKKIKTFYALAPVVTVKYTKSLLNKLTLIPSFLFKVIFGNKIFYPHHYFDQFLATEVCTRQTLNLLCSNALFIICGFDNKNLNTAIKSGKFQAFDWGSPAQNMIHYSQATPPYYNLTAMHVPIAVWNGGNDWLADPEDVDLMLPKLPNLVYHKKILPYNHLDFIWAMDAPQEIYHEIVSMMEKEKN
;
A
#
# COMPACT_ATOMS: atom_id res chain seq x y z
N ARG A 1 -3.18 -24.64 18.08
CA ARG A 1 -2.00 -25.55 17.92
C ARG A 1 -2.38 -26.81 17.14
N SER A 2 -3.54 -27.44 17.38
CA SER A 2 -4.05 -28.59 16.61
C SER A 2 -4.36 -28.31 15.13
N GLU A 3 -4.91 -27.13 14.80
CA GLU A 3 -5.34 -26.80 13.43
C GLU A 3 -4.17 -26.64 12.42
N MET A 4 -3.00 -26.20 12.89
CA MET A 4 -1.79 -26.04 12.05
C MET A 4 -1.13 -27.39 11.75
N TRP A 5 -1.24 -28.34 12.68
CA TRP A 5 -0.85 -29.72 12.44
C TRP A 5 -1.77 -30.37 11.41
N CYS A 6 -3.10 -30.16 11.45
CA CYS A 6 -4.01 -30.69 10.42
C CYS A 6 -3.65 -30.25 8.99
N LEU A 7 -3.30 -28.97 8.78
CA LEU A 7 -2.91 -28.46 7.46
C LEU A 7 -1.59 -29.08 6.96
N LEU A 8 -0.59 -29.20 7.85
CA LEU A 8 0.68 -29.84 7.53
C LEU A 8 0.55 -31.35 7.33
N THR A 9 -0.31 -32.03 8.09
CA THR A 9 -0.61 -33.46 7.94
C THR A 9 -1.37 -33.73 6.64
N VAL A 10 -2.30 -32.86 6.23
CA VAL A 10 -3.02 -32.98 4.94
C VAL A 10 -2.07 -32.75 3.75
N MET A 11 -1.18 -31.76 3.82
CA MET A 11 -0.15 -31.53 2.80
C MET A 11 0.86 -32.69 2.72
N TYR A 12 1.21 -33.29 3.86
CA TYR A 12 2.06 -34.47 3.95
C TYR A 12 1.37 -35.73 3.37
N PHE A 13 0.06 -35.89 3.58
CA PHE A 13 -0.72 -36.98 2.97
C PHE A 13 -0.86 -36.84 1.44
N ILE A 14 -0.97 -35.62 0.92
CA ILE A 14 -1.00 -35.36 -0.54
C ILE A 14 0.32 -35.79 -1.20
N LEU A 15 1.46 -35.59 -0.53
CA LEU A 15 2.77 -36.03 -1.01
C LEU A 15 2.94 -37.56 -0.98
N ILE A 16 2.35 -38.25 0.01
CA ILE A 16 2.42 -39.71 0.13
C ILE A 16 1.54 -40.39 -0.94
N ILE A 17 0.34 -39.89 -1.20
CA ILE A 17 -0.59 -40.51 -2.17
C ILE A 17 -0.10 -40.33 -3.62
N GLY A 18 0.62 -39.25 -3.94
CA GLY A 18 1.22 -39.02 -5.26
C GLY A 18 2.27 -40.06 -5.69
N THR A 19 2.77 -40.90 -4.77
CA THR A 19 3.77 -41.95 -5.05
C THR A 19 3.19 -43.37 -5.09
N THR A 20 1.89 -43.55 -4.86
CA THR A 20 1.22 -44.87 -4.90
C THR A 20 0.20 -44.92 -6.03
N HIS A 21 0.71 -44.94 -7.27
CA HIS A 21 -0.08 -44.92 -8.50
C HIS A 21 -0.96 -46.17 -8.73
N ASP A 22 -0.95 -47.16 -7.83
CA ASP A 22 -1.53 -48.49 -8.05
C ASP A 22 -2.65 -48.93 -7.07
N VAL A 23 -3.12 -48.06 -6.14
CA VAL A 23 -4.04 -48.50 -5.06
C VAL A 23 -5.54 -48.19 -5.29
N PHE A 24 -5.93 -47.29 -6.20
CA PHE A 24 -7.35 -46.86 -6.30
C PHE A 24 -8.07 -47.38 -7.55
N ARG A 25 -8.74 -48.52 -7.38
CA ARG A 25 -9.26 -49.41 -8.45
C ARG A 25 -10.63 -49.04 -9.05
N LYS A 26 -11.16 -47.82 -8.86
CA LYS A 26 -12.41 -47.36 -9.54
C LYS A 26 -12.30 -45.90 -10.00
N ARG A 27 -12.22 -45.69 -11.32
CA ARG A 27 -12.31 -44.39 -11.99
C ARG A 27 -13.79 -44.09 -12.28
N LYS A 28 -14.37 -43.02 -11.73
CA LYS A 28 -15.65 -42.48 -12.23
C LYS A 28 -15.39 -41.89 -13.62
N SER A 29 -16.36 -41.89 -14.54
CA SER A 29 -16.18 -41.21 -15.83
C SER A 29 -15.91 -39.72 -15.58
N GLY A 30 -14.83 -39.17 -16.14
CA GLY A 30 -14.48 -37.75 -15.97
C GLY A 30 -15.61 -36.83 -16.40
N ASN A 31 -16.00 -35.87 -15.56
CA ASN A 31 -16.95 -34.84 -15.99
C ASN A 31 -16.25 -33.94 -17.03
N PRO A 32 -16.73 -33.86 -18.28
CA PRO A 32 -16.09 -33.05 -19.31
C PRO A 32 -16.07 -31.55 -18.95
N GLU A 33 -17.02 -31.07 -18.14
CA GLU A 33 -17.10 -29.69 -17.66
C GLU A 33 -15.89 -29.27 -16.81
N ALA A 34 -15.16 -30.23 -16.24
CA ALA A 34 -13.97 -29.94 -15.44
C ALA A 34 -12.87 -29.24 -16.28
N ASN A 35 -12.84 -29.48 -17.59
CA ASN A 35 -11.86 -28.89 -18.52
C ASN A 35 -12.45 -27.81 -19.43
N MET A 36 -13.72 -27.44 -19.24
CA MET A 36 -14.40 -26.44 -20.06
C MET A 36 -14.22 -25.02 -19.52
N ASN A 37 -14.23 -24.04 -20.43
CA ASN A 37 -14.43 -22.63 -20.09
C ASN A 37 -15.92 -22.32 -19.89
N ILE A 38 -16.25 -21.10 -19.44
CA ILE A 38 -17.62 -20.71 -19.09
C ILE A 38 -18.57 -20.86 -20.29
N SER A 39 -18.19 -20.33 -21.46
CA SER A 39 -18.97 -20.41 -22.69
C SER A 39 -19.25 -21.85 -23.14
N GLN A 40 -18.25 -22.74 -22.96
CA GLN A 40 -18.38 -24.16 -23.23
C GLN A 40 -19.34 -24.86 -22.26
N ILE A 41 -19.30 -24.54 -20.95
CA ILE A 41 -20.25 -25.09 -19.97
C ILE A 41 -21.68 -24.68 -20.33
N ILE A 42 -21.91 -23.41 -20.66
CA ILE A 42 -23.23 -22.89 -21.04
C ILE A 42 -23.75 -23.62 -22.30
N SER A 43 -22.89 -23.73 -23.33
CA SER A 43 -23.21 -24.40 -24.59
C SER A 43 -23.43 -25.90 -24.42
N TYR A 44 -22.65 -26.56 -23.56
CA TYR A 44 -22.75 -28.00 -23.27
C TYR A 44 -24.13 -28.35 -22.74
N TRP A 45 -24.70 -27.48 -21.91
CA TRP A 45 -26.07 -27.64 -21.43
C TRP A 45 -27.14 -27.19 -22.43
N GLY A 46 -26.79 -26.64 -23.59
CA GLY A 46 -27.76 -26.25 -24.63
C GLY A 46 -28.38 -24.87 -24.45
N TYR A 47 -27.73 -23.97 -23.71
CA TYR A 47 -28.12 -22.57 -23.61
C TYR A 47 -27.38 -21.70 -24.62
N PRO A 48 -27.98 -20.59 -25.11
CA PRO A 48 -27.24 -19.57 -25.85
C PRO A 48 -26.20 -18.91 -24.96
N ASN A 49 -25.06 -18.53 -25.53
CA ASN A 49 -24.00 -17.82 -24.83
C ASN A 49 -23.46 -16.67 -25.68
N GLU A 50 -23.19 -15.55 -25.03
CA GLU A 50 -22.42 -14.43 -25.60
C GLU A 50 -21.30 -14.05 -24.64
N GLU A 51 -20.15 -13.62 -25.17
CA GLU A 51 -18.96 -13.25 -24.41
C GLU A 51 -18.46 -11.88 -24.87
N TYR A 52 -18.14 -11.02 -23.90
CA TYR A 52 -17.73 -9.64 -24.12
C TYR A 52 -16.47 -9.31 -23.33
N ASN A 53 -15.65 -8.42 -23.90
CA ASN A 53 -14.52 -7.81 -23.19
C ASN A 53 -14.88 -6.35 -22.87
N VAL A 54 -14.85 -6.00 -21.59
CA VAL A 54 -15.17 -4.65 -21.09
C VAL A 54 -13.89 -4.01 -20.57
N VAL A 55 -13.56 -2.82 -21.05
CA VAL A 55 -12.36 -2.09 -20.61
C VAL A 55 -12.75 -1.13 -19.48
N THR A 56 -12.07 -1.21 -18.35
CA THR A 56 -12.25 -0.27 -17.23
C THR A 56 -11.53 1.05 -17.49
N GLU A 57 -11.89 2.11 -16.77
CA GLU A 57 -11.26 3.43 -16.90
C GLU A 57 -9.73 3.38 -16.67
N ASP A 58 -9.29 2.54 -15.74
CA ASP A 58 -7.87 2.34 -15.43
C ASP A 58 -7.18 1.28 -16.31
N GLY A 59 -7.88 0.71 -17.29
CA GLY A 59 -7.31 -0.07 -18.37
C GLY A 59 -7.28 -1.59 -18.18
N TYR A 60 -7.96 -2.15 -17.17
CA TYR A 60 -8.19 -3.60 -17.08
C TYR A 60 -9.23 -4.04 -18.10
N ILE A 61 -9.11 -5.29 -18.57
CA ILE A 61 -10.05 -5.88 -19.52
C ILE A 61 -10.77 -7.04 -18.82
N LEU A 62 -12.06 -6.85 -18.57
CA LEU A 62 -12.95 -7.76 -17.87
C LEU A 62 -13.70 -8.65 -18.84
N GLY A 63 -13.76 -9.95 -18.54
CA GLY A 63 -14.58 -10.92 -19.27
C GLY A 63 -16.00 -10.93 -18.73
N LEU A 64 -16.98 -10.67 -19.59
CA LEU A 64 -18.40 -10.61 -19.25
C LEU A 64 -19.18 -11.64 -20.08
N TYR A 65 -19.97 -12.48 -19.43
CA TYR A 65 -20.69 -13.60 -20.07
C TYR A 65 -22.20 -13.36 -19.98
N ARG A 66 -22.95 -13.74 -21.02
CA ARG A 66 -24.40 -13.55 -21.09
C ARG A 66 -25.11 -14.84 -21.52
N ILE A 67 -26.21 -15.15 -20.85
CA ILE A 67 -27.22 -16.13 -21.30
C ILE A 67 -28.49 -15.34 -21.64
N PRO A 68 -28.73 -15.03 -22.94
CA PRO A 68 -29.82 -14.13 -23.33
C PRO A 68 -31.22 -14.73 -23.14
N TYR A 69 -31.36 -16.06 -23.11
CA TYR A 69 -32.63 -16.78 -22.88
C TYR A 69 -32.41 -18.25 -22.49
N GLY A 70 -33.41 -18.88 -21.86
CA GLY A 70 -33.42 -20.29 -21.50
C GLY A 70 -33.65 -21.26 -22.66
N LYS A 71 -33.43 -22.57 -22.45
CA LYS A 71 -33.36 -23.57 -23.55
C LYS A 71 -34.65 -23.73 -24.34
N THR A 72 -35.79 -23.61 -23.65
CA THR A 72 -37.13 -23.82 -24.22
C THR A 72 -37.76 -22.53 -24.73
N ASN A 73 -37.14 -21.37 -24.46
CA ASN A 73 -37.66 -20.05 -24.81
C ASN A 73 -37.02 -19.58 -26.13
N ASN A 74 -37.70 -19.84 -27.26
CA ASN A 74 -37.25 -19.41 -28.59
C ASN A 74 -37.10 -17.88 -28.72
N ASN A 75 -36.25 -17.44 -29.65
CA ASN A 75 -35.97 -16.05 -30.06
C ASN A 75 -37.21 -15.18 -30.45
N ASN A 76 -38.43 -15.73 -30.42
CA ASN A 76 -39.63 -15.13 -30.99
C ASN A 76 -40.45 -14.26 -30.03
N ASN A 77 -40.06 -14.12 -28.77
CA ASN A 77 -40.69 -13.13 -27.88
C ASN A 77 -40.03 -11.77 -28.10
N SER A 78 -40.76 -10.87 -28.77
CA SER A 78 -40.40 -9.46 -29.05
C SER A 78 -40.33 -8.56 -27.81
N ALA A 79 -40.64 -9.08 -26.62
CA ALA A 79 -40.55 -8.35 -25.36
C ALA A 79 -39.11 -8.32 -24.84
N GLN A 80 -38.62 -7.13 -24.52
CA GLN A 80 -37.31 -6.91 -23.90
C GLN A 80 -37.27 -7.62 -22.53
N ARG A 81 -36.39 -8.63 -22.39
CA ARG A 81 -36.24 -9.42 -21.17
C ARG A 81 -35.53 -8.62 -20.09
N ILE A 82 -36.00 -8.73 -18.85
CA ILE A 82 -35.41 -8.03 -17.71
C ILE A 82 -33.98 -8.51 -17.46
N VAL A 83 -33.05 -7.57 -17.27
CA VAL A 83 -31.63 -7.86 -17.03
C VAL A 83 -31.36 -8.20 -15.57
N VAL A 84 -30.62 -9.29 -15.36
CA VAL A 84 -30.06 -9.69 -14.05
C VAL A 84 -28.55 -9.84 -14.17
N TYR A 85 -27.79 -9.07 -13.40
CA TYR A 85 -26.34 -9.11 -13.35
C TYR A 85 -25.84 -9.86 -12.10
N LEU A 86 -25.05 -10.90 -12.30
CA LEU A 86 -24.53 -11.81 -11.28
C LEU A 86 -23.03 -11.58 -11.06
N GLN A 87 -22.64 -11.13 -9.85
CA GLN A 87 -21.25 -10.84 -9.49
C GLN A 87 -20.69 -11.85 -8.48
N HIS A 88 -19.59 -12.51 -8.85
CA HIS A 88 -18.94 -13.55 -8.04
C HIS A 88 -18.25 -13.01 -6.77
N GLY A 89 -17.77 -13.93 -5.92
CA GLY A 89 -17.08 -13.62 -4.66
C GLY A 89 -15.54 -13.74 -4.73
N LEU A 90 -14.88 -13.57 -3.59
CA LEU A 90 -13.42 -13.65 -3.46
C LEU A 90 -12.89 -15.03 -3.90
N LEU A 91 -11.81 -15.05 -4.69
CA LEU A 91 -11.18 -16.27 -5.24
C LEU A 91 -12.08 -17.11 -6.16
N THR A 92 -13.17 -16.56 -6.67
CA THR A 92 -14.07 -17.24 -7.61
C THR A 92 -14.16 -16.47 -8.93
N SER A 93 -14.98 -16.96 -9.85
CA SER A 93 -15.27 -16.28 -11.12
C SER A 93 -16.73 -16.45 -11.53
N ALA A 94 -17.13 -15.88 -12.67
CA ALA A 94 -18.46 -16.04 -13.25
C ALA A 94 -18.89 -17.52 -13.43
N SER A 95 -17.95 -18.47 -13.49
CA SER A 95 -18.25 -19.91 -13.57
C SER A 95 -19.06 -20.42 -12.39
N SER A 96 -18.98 -19.75 -11.23
CA SER A 96 -19.72 -20.11 -10.01
C SER A 96 -21.23 -20.18 -10.24
N TRP A 97 -21.75 -19.37 -11.17
CA TRP A 97 -23.18 -19.28 -11.46
C TRP A 97 -23.70 -20.40 -12.37
N VAL A 98 -22.78 -21.20 -12.95
CA VAL A 98 -23.09 -22.26 -13.94
C VAL A 98 -22.36 -23.59 -13.66
N SER A 99 -21.58 -23.69 -12.59
CA SER A 99 -20.77 -24.89 -12.31
C SER A 99 -21.58 -26.06 -11.72
N ASN A 100 -22.84 -25.84 -11.31
CA ASN A 100 -23.76 -26.91 -10.90
C ASN A 100 -24.69 -27.31 -12.06
N LEU A 101 -25.51 -28.35 -11.84
CA LEU A 101 -26.54 -28.76 -12.80
C LEU A 101 -27.49 -27.59 -13.15
N PRO A 102 -28.11 -27.57 -14.35
CA PRO A 102 -29.03 -26.50 -14.77
C PRO A 102 -30.12 -26.13 -13.77
N ASN A 103 -30.72 -27.12 -13.10
CA ASN A 103 -31.76 -26.92 -12.09
C ASN A 103 -31.24 -26.50 -10.71
N ASN A 104 -29.92 -26.37 -10.53
CA ASN A 104 -29.25 -25.98 -9.29
C ASN A 104 -28.34 -24.75 -9.44
N SER A 105 -28.22 -24.21 -10.66
CA SER A 105 -27.36 -23.10 -11.01
C SER A 105 -28.21 -21.86 -11.28
N LEU A 106 -28.02 -20.80 -10.48
CA LEU A 106 -28.84 -19.59 -10.56
C LEU A 106 -28.84 -18.98 -11.97
N GLY A 107 -27.70 -19.01 -12.67
CA GLY A 107 -27.61 -18.48 -14.04
C GLY A 107 -28.55 -19.20 -15.01
N PHE A 108 -28.65 -20.52 -14.91
CA PHE A 108 -29.53 -21.33 -15.75
C PHE A 108 -31.00 -21.21 -15.34
N ILE A 109 -31.29 -21.21 -14.04
CA ILE A 109 -32.65 -21.03 -13.50
C ILE A 109 -33.25 -19.69 -13.94
N LEU A 110 -32.49 -18.60 -13.86
CA LEU A 110 -32.94 -17.28 -14.30
C LEU A 110 -33.20 -17.23 -15.82
N ALA A 111 -32.33 -17.84 -16.61
CA ALA A 111 -32.51 -17.90 -18.06
C ALA A 111 -33.80 -18.67 -18.44
N ASP A 112 -34.05 -19.82 -17.81
CA ASP A 112 -35.28 -20.61 -18.01
C ASP A 112 -36.53 -19.87 -17.52
N ALA A 113 -36.40 -19.06 -16.45
CA ALA A 113 -37.45 -18.17 -15.98
C ALA A 113 -37.70 -16.94 -16.90
N GLY A 114 -36.91 -16.76 -17.97
CA GLY A 114 -37.12 -15.74 -18.99
C GLY A 114 -36.34 -14.43 -18.80
N TYR A 115 -35.35 -14.41 -17.91
CA TYR A 115 -34.47 -13.25 -17.70
C TYR A 115 -33.31 -13.21 -18.72
N ASP A 116 -32.78 -12.01 -18.95
CA ASP A 116 -31.51 -11.79 -19.63
C ASP A 116 -30.38 -11.78 -18.60
N VAL A 117 -29.58 -12.85 -18.57
CA VAL A 117 -28.64 -13.11 -17.47
C VAL A 117 -27.23 -12.71 -17.87
N TRP A 118 -26.64 -11.78 -17.12
CA TRP A 118 -25.28 -11.30 -17.28
C TRP A 118 -24.41 -11.75 -16.10
N MET A 119 -23.18 -12.19 -16.33
CA MET A 119 -22.27 -12.73 -15.32
C MET A 119 -20.90 -12.06 -15.43
N GLY A 120 -20.56 -11.28 -14.41
CA GLY A 120 -19.35 -10.45 -14.37
C GLY A 120 -18.14 -11.16 -13.80
N ASN A 121 -16.95 -10.77 -14.26
CA ASN A 121 -15.67 -11.08 -13.63
C ASN A 121 -14.98 -9.81 -13.14
N SER A 122 -14.16 -9.95 -12.11
CA SER A 122 -13.32 -8.87 -11.58
C SER A 122 -11.88 -9.00 -12.06
N ARG A 123 -11.18 -7.86 -12.13
CA ARG A 123 -9.76 -7.76 -12.50
C ARG A 123 -8.88 -8.79 -11.79
N GLY A 124 -7.96 -9.38 -12.54
CA GLY A 124 -6.96 -10.34 -12.04
C GLY A 124 -7.48 -11.76 -11.77
N ASN A 125 -8.79 -12.00 -11.82
CA ASN A 125 -9.31 -13.38 -11.82
C ASN A 125 -9.00 -14.08 -13.16
N THR A 126 -9.14 -15.41 -13.20
CA THR A 126 -8.81 -16.28 -14.34
C THR A 126 -9.27 -15.75 -15.71
N TRP A 127 -10.45 -15.15 -15.78
CA TRP A 127 -11.07 -14.68 -17.03
C TRP A 127 -10.90 -13.18 -17.27
N SER A 128 -10.13 -12.48 -16.42
CA SER A 128 -9.90 -11.03 -16.47
C SER A 128 -8.44 -10.67 -16.14
N LYS A 129 -7.50 -11.50 -16.62
CA LYS A 129 -6.04 -11.29 -16.52
C LYS A 129 -5.46 -10.53 -17.71
N LYS A 130 -6.10 -9.43 -18.11
CA LYS A 130 -5.68 -8.61 -19.26
C LYS A 130 -5.75 -7.13 -18.89
N HIS A 131 -4.86 -6.34 -19.47
CA HIS A 131 -4.80 -4.90 -19.30
C HIS A 131 -4.28 -4.27 -20.61
N VAL A 132 -4.69 -3.04 -20.90
CA VAL A 132 -4.29 -2.32 -22.12
C VAL A 132 -2.76 -2.11 -22.17
N TYR A 133 -2.14 -1.68 -21.07
CA TYR A 133 -0.70 -1.38 -20.99
C TYR A 133 0.12 -2.32 -20.09
N LEU A 134 -0.44 -2.84 -19.00
CA LEU A 134 0.30 -3.58 -17.98
C LEU A 134 0.38 -5.08 -18.29
N LYS A 135 1.50 -5.72 -17.92
CA LYS A 135 1.72 -7.15 -18.09
C LYS A 135 1.39 -7.89 -16.79
N THR A 136 0.85 -9.10 -16.89
CA THR A 136 0.45 -9.92 -15.73
C THR A 136 1.60 -10.35 -14.83
N ASN A 137 2.86 -10.20 -15.25
CA ASN A 137 4.04 -10.44 -14.41
C ASN A 137 4.57 -9.17 -13.72
N SER A 138 3.95 -8.01 -13.97
CA SER A 138 4.35 -6.73 -13.37
C SER A 138 3.65 -6.53 -12.02
N LYS A 139 4.30 -5.81 -11.10
CA LYS A 139 3.71 -5.53 -9.77
C LYS A 139 2.52 -4.59 -9.88
N GLU A 140 2.59 -3.66 -10.84
CA GLU A 140 1.59 -2.64 -11.11
C GLU A 140 0.26 -3.28 -11.55
N PHE A 141 0.29 -4.37 -12.33
CA PHE A 141 -0.91 -5.12 -12.72
C PHE A 141 -1.65 -5.73 -11.51
N TRP A 142 -0.95 -6.01 -10.41
CA TRP A 142 -1.54 -6.62 -9.22
C TRP A 142 -1.78 -5.61 -8.10
N ALA A 143 -1.47 -4.34 -8.30
CA ALA A 143 -1.63 -3.29 -7.29
C ALA A 143 -3.09 -2.77 -7.22
N PHE A 144 -4.02 -3.65 -6.85
CA PHE A 144 -5.44 -3.33 -6.69
C PHE A 144 -6.08 -4.12 -5.55
N SER A 145 -7.14 -3.58 -4.97
CA SER A 145 -7.97 -4.17 -3.94
C SER A 145 -9.46 -4.04 -4.31
N PHE A 146 -10.37 -4.47 -3.43
CA PHE A 146 -11.80 -4.53 -3.71
C PHE A 146 -12.49 -3.17 -3.77
N ASP A 147 -11.86 -2.11 -3.27
CA ASP A 147 -12.33 -0.74 -3.45
C ASP A 147 -12.06 -0.22 -4.87
N GLU A 148 -10.92 -0.56 -5.49
CA GLU A 148 -10.72 -0.29 -6.92
C GLU A 148 -11.65 -1.15 -7.81
N MET A 149 -11.94 -2.39 -7.42
CA MET A 149 -12.97 -3.18 -8.12
C MET A 149 -14.35 -2.51 -8.05
N ALA A 150 -14.69 -1.93 -6.90
CA ALA A 150 -15.93 -1.18 -6.74
C ALA A 150 -15.93 0.10 -7.59
N LYS A 151 -14.80 0.81 -7.62
CA LYS A 151 -14.64 2.08 -8.33
C LYS A 151 -14.61 1.94 -9.85
N TYR A 152 -14.04 0.86 -10.37
CA TYR A 152 -13.74 0.74 -11.80
C TYR A 152 -14.41 -0.47 -12.48
N ASP A 153 -14.39 -1.65 -11.86
CA ASP A 153 -14.88 -2.88 -12.52
C ASP A 153 -16.41 -2.89 -12.61
N LEU A 154 -17.06 -2.60 -11.49
CA LEU A 154 -18.51 -2.65 -11.39
C LEU A 154 -19.19 -1.59 -12.26
N PRO A 155 -18.75 -0.31 -12.28
CA PRO A 155 -19.27 0.70 -13.20
C PRO A 155 -19.08 0.32 -14.66
N ALA A 156 -17.87 -0.12 -15.05
CA ALA A 156 -17.60 -0.49 -16.44
C ALA A 156 -18.53 -1.61 -16.93
N SER A 157 -18.78 -2.62 -16.09
CA SER A 157 -19.69 -3.72 -16.41
C SER A 157 -21.14 -3.25 -16.51
N ILE A 158 -21.64 -2.48 -15.54
CA ILE A 158 -23.02 -1.97 -15.54
C ILE A 158 -23.25 -1.03 -16.73
N ASP A 159 -22.33 -0.10 -16.99
CA ASP A 159 -22.42 0.84 -18.10
C ASP A 159 -22.46 0.11 -19.44
N PHE A 160 -21.64 -0.92 -19.60
CA PHE A 160 -21.66 -1.76 -20.79
C PHE A 160 -23.01 -2.47 -20.95
N ILE A 161 -23.52 -3.11 -19.90
CA ILE A 161 -24.81 -3.84 -19.93
C ILE A 161 -25.97 -2.90 -20.26
N VAL A 162 -26.05 -1.75 -19.60
CA VAL A 162 -27.09 -0.73 -19.83
C VAL A 162 -27.02 -0.23 -21.28
N LYS A 163 -25.82 0.05 -21.79
CA LYS A 163 -25.63 0.47 -23.18
C LYS A 163 -26.02 -0.62 -24.18
N GLN A 164 -25.65 -1.87 -23.91
CA GLN A 164 -25.90 -3.00 -24.81
C GLN A 164 -27.38 -3.41 -24.84
N THR A 165 -28.08 -3.29 -23.72
CA THR A 165 -29.46 -3.76 -23.56
C THR A 165 -30.50 -2.65 -23.70
N GLY A 166 -30.10 -1.39 -23.52
CA GLY A 166 -31.00 -0.22 -23.51
C GLY A 166 -31.87 -0.10 -22.26
N GLN A 167 -31.65 -0.91 -21.22
CA GLN A 167 -32.39 -0.82 -19.95
C GLN A 167 -31.69 0.11 -18.98
N GLU A 168 -32.40 1.13 -18.49
CA GLU A 168 -31.86 2.11 -17.54
C GLU A 168 -31.64 1.53 -16.14
N GLU A 169 -32.48 0.59 -15.72
CA GLU A 169 -32.39 -0.11 -14.43
C GLU A 169 -32.26 -1.63 -14.61
N ILE A 170 -31.38 -2.25 -13.83
CA ILE A 170 -31.13 -3.71 -13.85
C ILE A 170 -31.20 -4.31 -12.45
N PHE A 171 -31.36 -5.63 -12.34
CA PHE A 171 -31.23 -6.35 -11.08
C PHE A 171 -29.78 -6.75 -10.82
N TYR A 172 -29.30 -6.58 -9.59
CA TYR A 172 -27.94 -6.97 -9.19
C TYR A 172 -27.98 -8.09 -8.16
N VAL A 173 -27.21 -9.15 -8.37
CA VAL A 173 -26.99 -10.25 -7.42
C VAL A 173 -25.51 -10.33 -7.11
N GLY A 174 -25.12 -10.03 -5.88
CA GLY A 174 -23.73 -10.14 -5.42
C GLY A 174 -23.55 -11.31 -4.47
N HIS A 175 -22.45 -12.06 -4.59
CA HIS A 175 -22.06 -13.07 -3.60
C HIS A 175 -20.77 -12.67 -2.87
N SER A 176 -20.77 -12.72 -1.54
CA SER A 176 -19.57 -12.50 -0.73
C SER A 176 -18.87 -11.18 -1.07
N GLN A 177 -17.62 -11.16 -1.56
CA GLN A 177 -16.93 -9.94 -2.02
C GLN A 177 -17.71 -9.15 -3.09
N GLY A 178 -18.52 -9.81 -3.93
CA GLY A 178 -19.42 -9.11 -4.86
C GLY A 178 -20.40 -8.20 -4.13
N THR A 179 -20.84 -8.56 -2.93
CA THR A 179 -21.65 -7.67 -2.08
C THR A 179 -20.85 -6.50 -1.53
N THR A 180 -19.59 -6.72 -1.14
CA THR A 180 -18.69 -5.64 -0.66
C THR A 180 -18.47 -4.60 -1.75
N ILE A 181 -18.18 -5.05 -2.97
CA ILE A 181 -17.98 -4.18 -4.15
C ILE A 181 -19.26 -3.36 -4.41
N ALA A 182 -20.44 -3.99 -4.34
CA ALA A 182 -21.73 -3.31 -4.47
C ALA A 182 -22.00 -2.30 -3.35
N PHE A 183 -21.75 -2.65 -2.08
CA PHE A 183 -21.91 -1.71 -0.97
C PHE A 183 -21.01 -0.48 -1.12
N ILE A 184 -19.76 -0.66 -1.56
CA ILE A 184 -18.84 0.46 -1.81
C ILE A 184 -19.33 1.29 -3.01
N ALA A 185 -19.63 0.65 -4.14
CA ALA A 185 -20.02 1.35 -5.35
C ALA A 185 -21.33 2.13 -5.19
N PHE A 186 -22.37 1.50 -4.64
CA PHE A 186 -23.69 2.13 -4.53
C PHE A 186 -23.73 3.22 -3.45
N SER A 187 -22.85 3.15 -2.45
CA SER A 187 -22.74 4.22 -1.43
C SER A 187 -21.88 5.40 -1.87
N THR A 188 -20.95 5.20 -2.81
CA THR A 188 -20.02 6.24 -3.26
C THR A 188 -20.33 6.81 -4.65
N MET A 189 -21.11 6.11 -5.48
CA MET A 189 -21.45 6.50 -6.85
C MET A 189 -22.97 6.45 -7.08
N PRO A 190 -23.71 7.53 -6.74
CA PRO A 190 -25.17 7.57 -6.88
C PRO A 190 -25.68 7.23 -8.29
N LYS A 191 -24.96 7.68 -9.34
CA LYS A 191 -25.31 7.39 -10.74
C LYS A 191 -25.32 5.89 -11.09
N ILE A 192 -24.47 5.10 -10.42
CA ILE A 192 -24.45 3.65 -10.59
C ILE A 192 -25.55 3.01 -9.74
N ALA A 193 -25.78 3.52 -8.53
CA ALA A 193 -26.86 3.04 -7.67
C ALA A 193 -28.25 3.24 -8.30
N GLU A 194 -28.48 4.38 -8.96
CA GLU A 194 -29.73 4.70 -9.69
C GLU A 194 -30.05 3.72 -10.82
N ARG A 195 -29.05 2.96 -11.31
CA ARG A 195 -29.25 1.93 -12.33
C ARG A 195 -29.58 0.56 -11.75
N ILE A 196 -29.67 0.43 -10.43
CA ILE A 196 -29.94 -0.83 -9.75
C ILE A 196 -31.35 -0.81 -9.16
N LYS A 197 -32.23 -1.61 -9.76
CA LYS A 197 -33.63 -1.74 -9.32
C LYS A 197 -33.74 -2.42 -7.97
N ILE A 198 -33.05 -3.55 -7.81
CA ILE A 198 -32.93 -4.29 -6.54
C ILE A 198 -31.53 -4.91 -6.45
N PHE A 199 -30.93 -4.80 -5.27
CA PHE A 199 -29.70 -5.49 -4.91
C PHE A 199 -29.99 -6.72 -4.02
N PHE A 200 -29.81 -7.91 -4.57
CA PHE A 200 -29.81 -9.18 -3.84
C PHE A 200 -28.40 -9.49 -3.31
N ALA A 201 -28.21 -9.38 -2.00
CA ALA A 201 -26.92 -9.61 -1.35
C ALA A 201 -26.83 -11.04 -0.75
N LEU A 202 -26.12 -11.95 -1.41
CA LEU A 202 -25.88 -13.32 -0.95
C LEU A 202 -24.60 -13.39 -0.11
N ALA A 203 -24.72 -13.87 1.13
CA ALA A 203 -23.63 -13.86 2.12
C ALA A 203 -22.97 -12.47 2.24
N PRO A 204 -23.71 -11.42 2.65
CA PRO A 204 -23.23 -10.05 2.62
C PRO A 204 -22.00 -9.83 3.51
N VAL A 205 -20.97 -9.21 2.95
CA VAL A 205 -19.71 -8.92 3.65
C VAL A 205 -19.57 -7.40 3.81
N PHE A 206 -19.97 -6.92 4.98
CA PHE A 206 -19.74 -5.53 5.42
C PHE A 206 -18.60 -5.43 6.46
N SER A 207 -18.44 -6.43 7.32
CA SER A 207 -17.35 -6.49 8.29
C SER A 207 -16.90 -7.94 8.47
N ILE A 208 -15.59 -8.15 8.60
CA ILE A 208 -14.99 -9.47 8.80
C ILE A 208 -14.38 -9.65 10.20
N LYS A 209 -14.56 -8.67 11.09
CA LYS A 209 -14.03 -8.68 12.47
C LYS A 209 -14.40 -9.93 13.26
N TYR A 210 -15.61 -10.45 13.04
CA TYR A 210 -16.13 -11.65 13.71
C TYR A 210 -16.02 -12.92 12.86
N SER A 211 -15.29 -12.87 11.74
CA SER A 211 -15.16 -14.02 10.84
C SER A 211 -14.47 -15.20 11.54
N LYS A 212 -15.10 -16.37 11.45
CA LYS A 212 -14.59 -17.61 12.03
C LYS A 212 -13.61 -18.35 11.10
N SER A 213 -13.47 -17.90 9.85
CA SER A 213 -12.67 -18.57 8.81
C SER A 213 -11.20 -18.74 9.25
N PRO A 214 -10.65 -19.97 9.15
CA PRO A 214 -9.24 -20.23 9.42
C PRO A 214 -8.29 -19.39 8.55
N LEU A 215 -8.65 -19.12 7.28
CA LEU A 215 -7.85 -18.30 6.36
C LEU A 215 -7.64 -16.88 6.90
N ILE A 216 -8.72 -16.24 7.37
CA ILE A 216 -8.68 -14.91 7.97
C ILE A 216 -7.91 -14.92 9.30
N LYS A 217 -8.08 -15.97 10.13
CA LYS A 217 -7.33 -16.14 11.38
C LYS A 217 -5.83 -16.37 11.18
N VAL A 218 -5.43 -17.10 10.14
CA VAL A 218 -4.02 -17.38 9.81
C VAL A 218 -3.33 -16.14 9.22
N ALA A 219 -4.00 -15.44 8.29
CA ALA A 219 -3.52 -14.15 7.76
C ALA A 219 -3.31 -13.10 8.87
N TYR A 220 -4.11 -13.19 9.94
CA TYR A 220 -4.01 -12.34 11.14
C TYR A 220 -2.89 -12.75 12.11
N LYS A 221 -2.72 -14.05 12.40
CA LYS A 221 -1.77 -14.51 13.45
C LYS A 221 -0.31 -14.51 13.05
N SER A 222 0.02 -14.54 11.76
CA SER A 222 1.41 -14.67 11.32
C SER A 222 2.02 -13.31 10.92
N LYS A 223 2.54 -12.56 11.91
CA LYS A 223 3.35 -11.35 11.66
C LYS A 223 4.58 -11.64 10.77
N SER A 224 5.08 -12.89 10.80
CA SER A 224 6.29 -13.30 10.11
C SER A 224 6.09 -13.62 8.62
N ILE A 225 4.92 -14.15 8.22
CA ILE A 225 4.66 -14.50 6.80
C ILE A 225 4.44 -13.23 5.95
N ILE A 226 3.78 -12.21 6.49
CA ILE A 226 3.55 -10.95 5.75
C ILE A 226 4.83 -10.11 5.67
N LYS A 227 5.71 -10.16 6.68
CA LYS A 227 7.03 -9.52 6.62
C LYS A 227 7.94 -10.16 5.55
N LEU A 228 7.76 -11.46 5.29
CA LEU A 228 8.42 -12.21 4.22
C LEU A 228 7.88 -11.85 2.83
N LEU A 229 6.58 -11.54 2.72
CA LEU A 229 5.92 -11.18 1.45
C LEU A 229 6.09 -9.69 1.07
N ASN A 230 6.28 -8.80 2.04
CA ASN A 230 6.47 -7.35 1.80
C ASN A 230 7.95 -6.91 1.65
N SER A 231 8.93 -7.78 1.91
CA SER A 231 10.35 -7.39 1.83
C SER A 231 10.93 -7.55 0.42
N THR A 232 10.52 -6.68 -0.52
CA THR A 232 11.43 -6.34 -1.63
C THR A 232 12.26 -5.15 -1.19
N GLN A 233 13.54 -5.40 -0.94
CA GLN A 233 14.60 -4.53 -0.39
C GLN A 233 14.69 -4.44 1.14
N LEU A 234 15.27 -5.47 1.77
CA LEU A 234 16.04 -5.26 3.00
C LEU A 234 17.45 -4.80 2.58
N LYS A 235 17.77 -3.52 2.77
CA LYS A 235 19.18 -3.09 2.82
C LYS A 235 19.78 -3.69 4.08
N ALA A 236 20.90 -4.41 3.96
CA ALA A 236 21.67 -4.86 5.10
C ALA A 236 22.10 -3.63 5.92
N PHE A 237 21.72 -3.60 7.18
CA PHE A 237 22.18 -2.60 8.15
C PHE A 237 23.56 -3.04 8.64
N ASP A 238 24.56 -2.20 8.41
CA ASP A 238 25.95 -2.40 8.82
C ASP A 238 26.06 -2.26 10.35
N TRP A 239 26.48 -3.34 11.02
CA TRP A 239 27.04 -3.28 12.37
C TRP A 239 28.54 -3.56 12.28
N GLY A 240 29.28 -2.63 11.70
CA GLY A 240 30.67 -2.41 12.07
C GLY A 240 30.71 -1.93 13.52
N SER A 241 30.81 -2.84 14.48
CA SER A 241 31.28 -2.50 15.82
C SER A 241 32.71 -3.00 15.97
N PRO A 242 33.68 -2.10 16.20
CA PRO A 242 34.99 -2.47 16.70
C PRO A 242 34.85 -2.77 18.19
N VAL A 243 35.31 -3.95 18.64
CA VAL A 243 35.78 -4.32 20.00
C VAL A 243 35.47 -5.81 20.26
N LEU A 244 36.46 -6.67 19.98
CA LEU A 244 36.99 -7.73 20.86
C LEU A 244 37.94 -8.63 20.03
N ASN A 245 39.24 -8.33 20.10
CA ASN A 245 40.30 -9.24 19.68
C ASN A 245 40.35 -10.45 20.64
N LEU A 246 39.50 -11.44 20.39
CA LEU A 246 39.60 -12.78 20.96
C LEU A 246 39.65 -13.76 19.80
N VAL A 247 40.82 -14.39 19.63
CA VAL A 247 41.16 -15.52 18.72
C VAL A 247 39.99 -15.98 17.84
N HIS A 248 39.85 -15.39 16.65
CA HIS A 248 38.84 -15.82 15.68
C HIS A 248 39.32 -17.09 14.99
N PHE A 249 38.86 -18.25 15.47
CA PHE A 249 38.93 -19.47 14.67
C PHE A 249 37.99 -19.36 13.46
N ASN A 250 38.50 -19.64 12.27
CA ASN A 250 37.66 -19.87 11.09
C ASN A 250 36.92 -21.22 11.22
N GLN A 251 35.95 -21.49 10.36
CA GLN A 251 35.08 -22.67 10.52
C GLN A 251 35.85 -23.99 10.48
N GLY A 252 36.86 -24.12 9.60
CA GLY A 252 37.72 -25.31 9.54
C GLY A 252 38.62 -25.46 10.76
N GLU A 253 39.08 -24.36 11.34
CA GLU A 253 39.84 -24.36 12.59
C GLU A 253 38.98 -24.75 13.78
N MET A 254 37.70 -24.34 13.84
CA MET A 254 36.77 -24.78 14.89
C MET A 254 36.54 -26.30 14.85
N ILE A 255 36.48 -26.89 13.65
CA ILE A 255 36.33 -28.34 13.45
C ILE A 255 37.62 -29.06 13.86
N SER A 256 38.76 -28.56 13.40
CA SER A 256 40.07 -29.16 13.64
C SER A 256 40.51 -29.03 15.10
N TYR A 257 40.11 -27.95 15.79
CA TYR A 257 40.36 -27.74 17.24
C TYR A 257 39.78 -28.89 18.08
N TRP A 258 38.68 -29.49 17.63
CA TRP A 258 38.07 -30.63 18.28
C TRP A 258 38.54 -31.98 17.72
N ASP A 259 39.67 -32.06 16.99
CA ASP A 259 40.22 -33.28 16.38
C ASP A 259 39.30 -33.98 15.36
N TYR A 260 38.39 -33.25 14.71
CA TYR A 260 37.63 -33.78 13.56
C TYR A 260 38.35 -33.43 12.26
N PRO A 261 38.28 -34.30 11.22
CA PRO A 261 38.75 -33.94 9.90
C PRO A 261 37.91 -32.80 9.33
N SER A 262 38.56 -31.77 8.78
CA SER A 262 37.91 -30.65 8.12
C SER A 262 38.40 -30.53 6.68
N GLU A 263 37.46 -30.46 5.74
CA GLU A 263 37.72 -30.14 4.34
C GLU A 263 36.94 -28.88 3.97
N GLU A 264 37.55 -27.99 3.18
CA GLU A 264 36.93 -26.76 2.71
C GLU A 264 36.89 -26.74 1.19
N TYR A 265 35.78 -26.25 0.64
CA TYR A 265 35.53 -26.15 -0.78
C TYR A 265 34.93 -24.79 -1.13
N GLU A 266 35.18 -24.33 -2.34
CA GLU A 266 34.49 -23.18 -2.92
C GLU A 266 33.59 -23.65 -4.07
N VAL A 267 32.33 -23.22 -4.05
CA VAL A 267 31.32 -23.55 -5.05
C VAL A 267 30.90 -22.29 -5.77
N VAL A 268 31.01 -22.28 -7.09
CA VAL A 268 30.60 -21.13 -7.91
C VAL A 268 29.16 -21.32 -8.37
N THR A 269 28.31 -20.34 -8.09
CA THR A 269 26.92 -20.31 -8.57
C THR A 269 26.85 -19.90 -10.04
N GLU A 270 25.75 -20.22 -10.72
CA GLU A 270 25.54 -19.85 -12.12
C GLU A 270 25.65 -18.34 -12.36
N ASP A 271 25.18 -17.54 -11.40
CA ASP A 271 25.25 -16.08 -11.44
C ASP A 271 26.55 -15.49 -10.86
N GLY A 272 27.52 -16.33 -10.50
CA GLY A 272 28.91 -15.92 -10.27
C GLY A 272 29.33 -15.69 -8.81
N TYR A 273 28.48 -15.99 -7.83
CA TYR A 273 28.87 -15.97 -6.42
C TYR A 273 29.74 -17.17 -6.08
N ILE A 274 30.71 -16.97 -5.20
CA ILE A 274 31.62 -18.01 -4.72
C ILE A 274 31.26 -18.32 -3.26
N LEU A 275 30.76 -19.54 -3.03
CA LEU A 275 30.20 -19.99 -1.77
C LEU A 275 31.18 -20.93 -1.06
N GLY A 276 31.54 -20.62 0.18
CA GLY A 276 32.36 -21.49 1.02
C GLY A 276 31.55 -22.67 1.59
N VAL A 277 32.08 -23.88 1.50
CA VAL A 277 31.46 -25.10 1.99
C VAL A 277 32.46 -25.86 2.86
N ASN A 278 32.04 -26.26 4.05
CA ASN A 278 32.86 -27.07 4.95
C ASN A 278 32.31 -28.49 5.03
N ARG A 279 33.20 -29.47 5.15
CA ARG A 279 32.85 -30.89 5.24
C ARG A 279 33.59 -31.56 6.40
N ILE A 280 32.87 -32.41 7.12
CA ILE A 280 33.40 -33.36 8.11
C ILE A 280 33.21 -34.78 7.54
N PRO A 281 34.23 -35.37 6.89
CA PRO A 281 34.07 -36.63 6.16
C PRO A 281 33.86 -37.86 7.06
N HIS A 282 34.25 -37.79 8.33
CA HIS A 282 34.01 -38.82 9.34
C HIS A 282 34.18 -38.29 10.77
N GLY A 283 33.59 -38.97 11.75
CA GLY A 283 33.84 -38.73 13.18
C GLY A 283 35.25 -39.09 13.64
N LYS A 284 35.56 -38.88 14.93
CA LYS A 284 36.92 -39.07 15.48
C LYS A 284 37.44 -40.50 15.36
N ILE A 285 36.55 -41.48 15.53
CA ILE A 285 36.89 -42.90 15.49
C ILE A 285 36.69 -43.40 14.06
N LYS A 286 37.80 -43.68 13.37
CA LYS A 286 37.78 -44.19 11.99
C LYS A 286 37.17 -45.60 11.98
N SER A 287 35.88 -45.72 11.67
CA SER A 287 35.27 -47.04 11.44
C SER A 287 35.91 -47.67 10.20
N ASN A 288 36.49 -48.87 10.33
CA ASN A 288 37.17 -49.62 9.25
C ASN A 288 36.28 -50.05 8.07
N ASN A 289 35.03 -49.61 8.01
CA ASN A 289 34.15 -49.86 6.86
C ASN A 289 34.46 -48.88 5.73
N SER A 290 34.95 -49.42 4.62
CA SER A 290 35.11 -48.77 3.32
C SER A 290 33.78 -48.53 2.57
N ALA A 291 32.65 -48.61 3.26
CA ALA A 291 31.33 -48.35 2.70
C ALA A 291 31.11 -46.83 2.55
N LEU A 292 30.49 -46.40 1.44
CA LEU A 292 30.08 -45.01 1.22
C LEU A 292 29.21 -44.53 2.40
N ARG A 293 29.67 -43.51 3.13
CA ARG A 293 28.93 -42.90 4.23
C ARG A 293 27.77 -42.07 3.69
N PRO A 294 26.54 -42.19 4.19
CA PRO A 294 25.43 -41.38 3.70
C PRO A 294 25.68 -39.89 3.92
N VAL A 295 25.39 -39.08 2.90
CA VAL A 295 25.65 -37.64 2.92
C VAL A 295 24.53 -36.89 3.65
N VAL A 296 24.90 -36.04 4.62
CA VAL A 296 23.99 -35.08 5.26
C VAL A 296 24.43 -33.66 4.92
N PHE A 297 23.53 -32.89 4.32
CA PHE A 297 23.75 -31.48 4.01
C PHE A 297 23.00 -30.57 4.99
N LEU A 298 23.76 -29.74 5.72
CA LEU A 298 23.28 -28.82 6.75
C LEU A 298 23.27 -27.38 6.23
N MET A 299 22.09 -26.73 6.29
CA MET A 299 21.91 -25.35 5.83
C MET A 299 21.46 -24.41 6.96
N HIS A 300 22.20 -23.32 7.16
CA HIS A 300 21.99 -22.38 8.26
C HIS A 300 20.77 -21.44 8.06
N GLY A 301 20.46 -20.63 9.07
CA GLY A 301 19.32 -19.71 9.11
C GLY A 301 19.64 -18.26 8.72
N PHE A 302 18.67 -17.37 8.97
CA PHE A 302 18.76 -15.94 8.64
C PHE A 302 19.85 -15.24 9.46
N LEU A 303 20.74 -14.50 8.79
CA LEU A 303 21.87 -13.77 9.38
C LEU A 303 22.91 -14.63 10.11
N THR A 304 22.93 -15.95 9.88
CA THR A 304 23.94 -16.85 10.45
C THR A 304 24.92 -17.34 9.38
N SER A 305 25.82 -18.24 9.76
CA SER A 305 26.68 -19.00 8.85
C SER A 305 26.69 -20.48 9.26
N ALA A 306 27.40 -21.30 8.50
CA ALA A 306 27.54 -22.73 8.79
C ALA A 306 28.23 -23.03 10.14
N SER A 307 28.91 -22.05 10.75
CA SER A 307 29.52 -22.21 12.08
C SER A 307 28.50 -22.57 13.17
N CYS A 308 27.22 -22.22 13.00
CA CYS A 308 26.17 -22.55 13.98
C CYS A 308 26.05 -24.06 14.27
N TRP A 309 26.45 -24.92 13.32
CA TRP A 309 26.40 -26.37 13.47
C TRP A 309 27.57 -26.97 14.25
N VAL A 310 28.63 -26.17 14.49
CA VAL A 310 29.89 -26.56 15.14
C VAL A 310 30.29 -25.61 16.28
N SER A 311 29.41 -24.69 16.68
CA SER A 311 29.72 -23.64 17.66
C SER A 311 29.77 -24.13 19.11
N ASN A 312 29.23 -25.31 19.41
CA ASN A 312 29.24 -25.89 20.76
C ASN A 312 30.18 -27.10 20.84
N LEU A 313 30.18 -27.80 21.97
CA LEU A 313 30.97 -29.02 22.19
C LEU A 313 30.60 -30.13 21.17
N PRO A 314 31.51 -31.08 20.88
CA PRO A 314 31.21 -32.22 20.02
C PRO A 314 29.97 -33.03 20.42
N SER A 315 29.69 -33.13 21.71
CA SER A 315 28.54 -33.88 22.24
C SER A 315 27.18 -33.20 22.04
N ASN A 316 27.14 -31.92 21.67
CA ASN A 316 25.90 -31.15 21.52
C ASN A 316 25.84 -30.26 20.27
N SER A 317 26.78 -30.44 19.35
CA SER A 317 26.80 -29.81 18.02
C SER A 317 26.39 -30.84 16.97
N LEU A 318 25.33 -30.55 16.22
CA LEU A 318 24.71 -31.50 15.30
C LEU A 318 25.70 -32.06 14.25
N ALA A 319 26.60 -31.22 13.72
CA ALA A 319 27.57 -31.66 12.73
C ALA A 319 28.55 -32.71 13.29
N PHE A 320 29.03 -32.54 14.52
CA PHE A 320 29.92 -33.49 15.19
C PHE A 320 29.18 -34.79 15.55
N ILE A 321 27.96 -34.69 16.06
CA ILE A 321 27.11 -35.86 16.38
C ILE A 321 26.84 -36.69 15.13
N LEU A 322 26.53 -36.06 13.99
CA LEU A 322 26.29 -36.77 12.72
C LEU A 322 27.57 -37.41 12.19
N ALA A 323 28.72 -36.74 12.28
CA ALA A 323 30.00 -37.31 11.87
C ALA A 323 30.35 -38.56 12.69
N ASP A 324 30.16 -38.51 14.01
CA ASP A 324 30.38 -39.66 14.91
C ASP A 324 29.35 -40.78 14.72
N ALA A 325 28.14 -40.44 14.29
CA ALA A 325 27.12 -41.41 13.90
C ALA A 325 27.38 -42.08 12.53
N GLY A 326 28.48 -41.72 11.85
CA GLY A 326 28.93 -42.37 10.62
C GLY A 326 28.45 -41.71 9.33
N TYR A 327 27.95 -40.46 9.38
CA TYR A 327 27.55 -39.69 8.19
C TYR A 327 28.72 -38.91 7.59
N ASP A 328 28.62 -38.61 6.29
CA ASP A 328 29.46 -37.61 5.61
C ASP A 328 28.76 -36.25 5.69
N VAL A 329 29.26 -35.34 6.53
CA VAL A 329 28.54 -34.10 6.88
C VAL A 329 29.07 -32.93 6.07
N TRP A 330 28.18 -32.31 5.29
CA TRP A 330 28.45 -31.13 4.49
C TRP A 330 27.68 -29.94 5.04
N MET A 331 28.32 -28.78 5.14
CA MET A 331 27.75 -27.56 5.71
C MET A 331 27.87 -26.42 4.72
N GLY A 332 26.72 -25.95 4.23
CA GLY A 332 26.66 -24.92 3.19
C GLY A 332 26.57 -23.51 3.76
N ASN A 333 27.21 -22.56 3.08
CA ASN A 333 27.02 -21.13 3.28
C ASN A 333 26.32 -20.50 2.07
N VAL A 334 25.50 -19.49 2.32
CA VAL A 334 24.79 -18.74 1.27
C VAL A 334 25.46 -17.39 1.00
N ARG A 335 25.27 -16.87 -0.21
CA ARG A 335 25.81 -15.58 -0.67
C ARG A 335 25.63 -14.46 0.36
N GLY A 336 26.68 -13.67 0.56
CA GLY A 336 26.69 -12.50 1.44
C GLY A 336 27.01 -12.77 2.92
N ASN A 337 27.05 -14.02 3.37
CA ASN A 337 27.54 -14.33 4.72
C ASN A 337 29.09 -14.29 4.79
N THR A 338 29.67 -14.37 5.99
CA THR A 338 31.13 -14.24 6.22
C THR A 338 32.00 -15.11 5.30
N TYR A 339 31.56 -16.32 4.97
CA TYR A 339 32.32 -17.30 4.18
C TYR A 339 31.91 -17.34 2.70
N SER A 340 31.01 -16.45 2.26
CA SER A 340 30.45 -16.42 0.90
C SER A 340 30.27 -14.99 0.39
N ARG A 341 31.26 -14.13 0.69
CA ARG A 341 31.35 -12.71 0.26
C ARG A 341 32.32 -12.51 -0.91
N LYS A 342 32.25 -13.39 -1.90
CA LYS A 342 33.09 -13.32 -3.11
C LYS A 342 32.23 -13.53 -4.34
N HIS A 343 32.61 -12.89 -5.44
CA HIS A 343 31.98 -13.03 -6.74
C HIS A 343 33.04 -12.93 -7.83
N ILE A 344 32.85 -13.63 -8.94
CA ILE A 344 33.81 -13.65 -10.06
C ILE A 344 34.03 -12.29 -10.75
N HIS A 345 33.12 -11.32 -10.54
CA HIS A 345 33.09 -10.05 -11.29
C HIS A 345 32.69 -8.84 -10.43
N LEU A 346 31.90 -9.04 -9.37
CA LEU A 346 31.39 -7.96 -8.52
C LEU A 346 32.23 -7.83 -7.24
N SER A 347 32.46 -6.60 -6.79
CA SER A 347 33.15 -6.32 -5.53
C SER A 347 32.15 -6.29 -4.37
N PRO A 348 32.47 -6.83 -3.18
CA PRO A 348 31.62 -6.75 -2.00
C PRO A 348 31.31 -5.32 -1.51
N GLU A 349 32.02 -4.32 -2.01
CA GLU A 349 31.77 -2.90 -1.75
C GLU A 349 30.74 -2.29 -2.71
N SER A 350 30.41 -2.98 -3.81
CA SER A 350 29.46 -2.52 -4.82
C SER A 350 28.02 -2.85 -4.43
N LYS A 351 27.08 -2.00 -4.85
CA LYS A 351 25.65 -2.19 -4.55
C LYS A 351 25.08 -3.41 -5.28
N GLU A 352 25.61 -3.70 -6.46
CA GLU A 352 25.22 -4.80 -7.34
C GLU A 352 25.53 -6.15 -6.70
N PHE A 353 26.63 -6.27 -5.95
CA PHE A 353 26.99 -7.47 -5.18
C PHE A 353 25.94 -7.83 -4.12
N TRP A 354 25.22 -6.84 -3.58
CA TRP A 354 24.19 -7.07 -2.56
C TRP A 354 22.77 -7.10 -3.13
N SER A 355 22.64 -7.11 -4.46
CA SER A 355 21.34 -7.11 -5.15
C SER A 355 20.76 -8.53 -5.29
N PHE A 356 20.58 -9.23 -4.17
CA PHE A 356 19.98 -10.56 -4.12
C PHE A 356 19.03 -10.70 -2.91
N SER A 357 18.22 -11.75 -2.93
CA SER A 357 17.32 -12.14 -1.85
C SER A 357 17.38 -13.66 -1.61
N PHE A 358 16.46 -14.21 -0.82
CA PHE A 358 16.31 -15.66 -0.68
C PHE A 358 15.88 -16.35 -1.98
N ASP A 359 15.32 -15.60 -2.94
CA ASP A 359 14.95 -16.14 -4.25
C ASP A 359 16.20 -16.62 -5.01
N GLU A 360 17.24 -15.80 -5.07
CA GLU A 360 18.52 -16.16 -5.70
C GLU A 360 19.25 -17.25 -4.91
N MET A 361 19.15 -17.27 -3.58
CA MET A 361 19.72 -18.36 -2.77
C MET A 361 19.05 -19.71 -3.08
N ALA A 362 17.73 -19.73 -3.28
CA ALA A 362 17.00 -20.93 -3.64
C ALA A 362 17.22 -21.33 -5.11
N LYS A 363 17.36 -20.34 -5.99
CA LYS A 363 17.50 -20.54 -7.44
C LYS A 363 18.92 -20.96 -7.85
N TYR A 364 19.95 -20.42 -7.20
CA TYR A 364 21.34 -20.60 -7.63
C TYR A 364 22.22 -21.22 -6.55
N ASP A 365 22.17 -20.75 -5.28
CA ASP A 365 23.07 -21.24 -4.23
C ASP A 365 22.80 -22.70 -3.90
N LEU A 366 21.55 -23.02 -3.52
CA LEU A 366 21.19 -24.36 -3.10
C LEU A 366 21.42 -25.40 -4.21
N PRO A 367 21.04 -25.15 -5.49
CA PRO A 367 21.37 -26.06 -6.58
C PRO A 367 22.88 -26.21 -6.82
N ALA A 368 23.65 -25.13 -6.79
CA ALA A 368 25.10 -25.21 -6.99
C ALA A 368 25.77 -26.05 -5.89
N LEU A 369 25.38 -25.84 -4.64
CA LEU A 369 25.87 -26.57 -3.47
C LEU A 369 25.51 -28.06 -3.54
N ILE A 370 24.24 -28.40 -3.78
CA ILE A 370 23.80 -29.80 -3.86
C ILE A 370 24.44 -30.51 -5.05
N ASN A 371 24.46 -29.89 -6.23
CA ASN A 371 25.07 -30.49 -7.42
C ASN A 371 26.56 -30.73 -7.22
N PHE A 372 27.27 -29.79 -6.56
CA PHE A 372 28.66 -29.97 -6.19
C PHE A 372 28.84 -31.17 -5.25
N ILE A 373 28.03 -31.27 -4.20
CA ILE A 373 28.10 -32.37 -3.22
C ILE A 373 27.80 -33.72 -3.88
N VAL A 374 26.73 -33.81 -4.67
CA VAL A 374 26.35 -35.03 -5.41
C VAL A 374 27.46 -35.45 -6.36
N LYS A 375 28.05 -34.50 -7.11
CA LYS A 375 29.17 -34.77 -8.01
C LYS A 375 30.41 -35.23 -7.26
N GLN A 376 30.72 -34.62 -6.13
CA GLN A 376 31.91 -34.92 -5.34
C GLN A 376 31.81 -36.25 -4.59
N THR A 377 30.61 -36.63 -4.16
CA THR A 377 30.37 -37.84 -3.35
C THR A 377 29.90 -39.04 -4.17
N GLY A 378 29.40 -38.82 -5.39
CA GLY A 378 28.81 -39.85 -6.25
C GLY A 378 27.45 -40.38 -5.78
N GLN A 379 26.82 -39.76 -4.78
CA GLN A 379 25.53 -40.19 -4.24
C GLN A 379 24.35 -39.48 -4.93
N GLU A 380 23.39 -40.26 -5.42
CA GLU A 380 22.18 -39.71 -6.05
C GLU A 380 21.18 -39.08 -5.06
N GLN A 381 21.29 -39.42 -3.77
CA GLN A 381 20.40 -38.93 -2.71
C GLN A 381 21.21 -38.45 -1.50
N ILE A 382 20.82 -37.30 -0.96
CA ILE A 382 21.42 -36.71 0.24
C ILE A 382 20.33 -36.42 1.28
N TYR A 383 20.68 -36.50 2.56
CA TYR A 383 19.80 -36.08 3.65
C TYR A 383 19.96 -34.57 3.85
N TYR A 384 18.86 -33.82 3.70
CA TYR A 384 18.86 -32.38 3.91
C TYR A 384 18.31 -32.04 5.29
N ALA A 385 19.06 -31.28 6.08
CA ALA A 385 18.59 -30.74 7.34
C ALA A 385 18.90 -29.24 7.45
N ALA A 386 17.93 -28.45 7.90
CA ALA A 386 18.07 -27.01 7.99
C ALA A 386 17.24 -26.41 9.13
N HIS A 387 17.51 -25.15 9.46
CA HIS A 387 16.69 -24.37 10.40
C HIS A 387 16.36 -22.99 9.84
N SER A 388 15.20 -22.43 10.21
CA SER A 388 14.80 -21.06 9.83
C SER A 388 14.84 -20.82 8.31
N GLN A 389 15.63 -19.85 7.84
CA GLN A 389 15.81 -19.53 6.41
C GLN A 389 16.24 -20.74 5.57
N GLY A 390 17.11 -21.63 6.09
CA GLY A 390 17.52 -22.82 5.37
C GLY A 390 16.34 -23.76 5.05
N ASN A 391 15.38 -23.91 5.98
CA ASN A 391 14.15 -24.67 5.69
C ASN A 391 13.30 -24.01 4.62
N ILE A 392 13.22 -22.68 4.63
CA ILE A 392 12.49 -21.91 3.63
C ILE A 392 13.11 -22.13 2.24
N ILE A 393 14.44 -21.97 2.10
CA ILE A 393 15.18 -22.17 0.84
C ILE A 393 15.02 -23.62 0.33
N GLY A 394 15.06 -24.62 1.22
CA GLY A 394 14.79 -26.02 0.86
C GLY A 394 13.34 -26.29 0.45
N MET A 395 12.37 -25.63 1.10
CA MET A 395 10.95 -25.73 0.78
C MET A 395 10.55 -25.02 -0.52
N PHE A 396 11.29 -24.00 -0.96
CA PHE A 396 11.05 -23.32 -2.25
C PHE A 396 11.14 -24.28 -3.45
N ARG A 397 11.83 -25.43 -3.32
CA ARG A 397 11.87 -26.50 -4.33
C ARG A 397 10.72 -27.50 -4.23
N LEU A 398 10.03 -27.58 -3.08
CA LEU A 398 8.75 -28.29 -2.95
C LEU A 398 7.66 -27.37 -3.48
N LEU A 399 7.20 -27.68 -4.70
CA LEU A 399 6.28 -26.97 -5.59
C LEU A 399 4.94 -26.46 -5.00
N ILE A 400 4.77 -26.35 -3.69
CA ILE A 400 3.50 -26.02 -3.04
C ILE A 400 3.49 -24.56 -2.54
N PHE A 401 4.60 -24.04 -1.99
CA PHE A 401 4.61 -22.68 -1.41
C PHE A 401 4.72 -21.59 -2.48
N VAL A 402 5.57 -21.79 -3.49
CA VAL A 402 5.69 -20.91 -4.67
C VAL A 402 4.38 -20.92 -5.48
N THR A 403 3.68 -22.04 -5.52
CA THR A 403 2.52 -22.24 -6.41
C THR A 403 1.20 -21.77 -5.79
N LEU A 404 1.14 -21.66 -4.46
CA LEU A 404 0.01 -21.07 -3.73
C LEU A 404 0.17 -19.55 -3.51
N PHE A 405 1.41 -19.04 -3.42
CA PHE A 405 1.74 -17.65 -3.08
C PHE A 405 2.87 -17.06 -3.97
N SER A 406 2.78 -17.20 -5.29
CA SER A 406 3.77 -16.61 -6.21
C SER A 406 3.62 -15.08 -6.29
N GLY A 407 4.43 -14.34 -5.53
CA GLY A 407 4.53 -12.88 -5.67
C GLY A 407 3.24 -12.13 -5.29
N GLN A 408 2.84 -11.16 -6.15
CA GLN A 408 1.69 -10.27 -5.93
C GLN A 408 0.32 -10.93 -6.23
N GLU A 409 0.30 -12.18 -6.72
CA GLU A 409 -0.90 -12.98 -7.01
C GLU A 409 -1.09 -14.09 -5.95
N ILE A 410 -2.33 -14.32 -5.51
CA ILE A 410 -2.67 -15.41 -4.57
C ILE A 410 -3.57 -16.43 -5.23
N PHE A 411 -3.26 -17.71 -5.02
CA PHE A 411 -3.99 -18.88 -5.53
C PHE A 411 -4.24 -18.82 -7.04
N PRO A 412 -3.18 -18.69 -7.86
CA PRO A 412 -3.32 -18.70 -9.32
C PRO A 412 -3.94 -20.01 -9.79
N LYS A 413 -4.85 -19.95 -10.78
CA LYS A 413 -5.28 -21.15 -11.50
C LYS A 413 -4.08 -21.74 -12.23
N ASN A 414 -3.65 -22.94 -11.85
CA ASN A 414 -2.41 -23.56 -12.31
C ASN A 414 -2.56 -25.09 -12.49
N ILE A 415 -1.44 -25.80 -12.69
CA ILE A 415 -1.44 -27.25 -12.89
C ILE A 415 -2.10 -28.02 -11.72
N LEU A 416 -2.16 -27.44 -10.50
CA LEU A 416 -2.85 -28.03 -9.37
C LEU A 416 -4.36 -28.11 -9.58
N ASN A 417 -4.99 -27.20 -10.34
CA ASN A 417 -6.41 -27.31 -10.70
C ASN A 417 -6.66 -28.45 -11.70
N GLN A 418 -5.72 -28.70 -12.62
CA GLN A 418 -5.79 -29.84 -13.53
C GLN A 418 -5.54 -31.15 -12.80
N ILE A 419 -4.62 -31.17 -11.83
CA ILE A 419 -4.40 -32.31 -10.95
C ILE A 419 -5.64 -32.54 -10.07
N ALA A 420 -6.25 -31.50 -9.51
CA ALA A 420 -7.49 -31.62 -8.73
C ALA A 420 -8.63 -32.19 -9.59
N ALA A 421 -8.79 -31.72 -10.83
CA ALA A 421 -9.77 -32.27 -11.77
C ALA A 421 -9.52 -33.77 -12.08
N ALA A 422 -8.26 -34.17 -12.20
CA ALA A 422 -7.88 -35.56 -12.47
C ALA A 422 -8.03 -36.48 -11.25
N VAL A 423 -7.74 -35.97 -10.05
CA VAL A 423 -7.57 -36.75 -8.82
C VAL A 423 -8.85 -36.76 -7.96
N CYS A 424 -9.63 -35.67 -7.95
CA CYS A 424 -10.88 -35.56 -7.16
C CYS A 424 -12.06 -36.34 -7.75
N ASN A 425 -11.90 -36.99 -8.91
CA ASN A 425 -12.90 -37.88 -9.50
C ASN A 425 -12.72 -39.36 -9.08
N HIS A 426 -11.83 -39.64 -8.13
CA HIS A 426 -11.58 -40.97 -7.59
C HIS A 426 -12.15 -41.10 -6.16
N ASP A 427 -12.76 -42.24 -5.86
CA ASP A 427 -13.22 -42.60 -4.50
C ASP A 427 -12.04 -43.25 -3.72
N PRO A 428 -11.73 -42.84 -2.47
CA PRO A 428 -12.41 -41.86 -1.61
C PRO A 428 -11.77 -40.45 -1.64
N ILE A 429 -11.01 -40.14 -2.70
CA ILE A 429 -10.28 -38.88 -2.82
C ILE A 429 -11.25 -37.70 -2.97
N ASP A 430 -12.41 -37.91 -3.57
CA ASP A 430 -13.53 -36.95 -3.59
C ASP A 430 -13.92 -36.44 -2.19
N VAL A 431 -13.97 -37.32 -1.17
CA VAL A 431 -14.22 -36.95 0.23
C VAL A 431 -13.10 -36.07 0.80
N ILE A 432 -11.85 -36.35 0.44
CA ILE A 432 -10.69 -35.54 0.84
C ILE A 432 -10.73 -34.16 0.16
N CYS A 433 -11.06 -34.13 -1.13
CA CYS A 433 -11.24 -32.90 -1.91
C CYS A 433 -12.37 -32.02 -1.34
N GLY A 434 -13.48 -32.64 -0.92
CA GLY A 434 -14.53 -31.95 -0.17
C GLY A 434 -13.99 -31.32 1.12
N LYS A 435 -13.26 -32.08 1.94
CA LYS A 435 -12.65 -31.57 3.19
C LYS A 435 -11.68 -30.40 2.96
N ILE A 436 -10.90 -30.41 1.87
CA ILE A 436 -9.99 -29.32 1.50
C ILE A 436 -10.78 -28.07 1.09
N ASN A 437 -11.81 -28.22 0.24
CA ASN A 437 -12.68 -27.12 -0.17
C ASN A 437 -13.34 -26.42 1.04
N PHE A 438 -13.80 -27.23 2.00
CA PHE A 438 -14.45 -26.76 3.23
C PHE A 438 -13.50 -26.15 4.27
N ALA A 439 -12.20 -26.46 4.22
CA ALA A 439 -11.22 -25.89 5.16
C ALA A 439 -11.04 -24.36 5.00
N LEU A 440 -11.36 -23.81 3.82
CA LEU A 440 -11.23 -22.38 3.53
C LEU A 440 -12.48 -21.57 3.95
N PHE A 441 -13.68 -22.15 3.78
CA PHE A 441 -14.95 -21.40 3.84
C PHE A 441 -16.03 -21.99 4.77
N GLY A 442 -15.79 -23.13 5.43
CA GLY A 442 -16.74 -23.79 6.34
C GLY A 442 -17.18 -25.17 5.83
N PHE A 443 -17.61 -26.07 6.72
CA PHE A 443 -17.89 -27.49 6.41
C PHE A 443 -19.41 -27.77 6.36
N ASP A 444 -19.93 -28.09 5.17
CA ASP A 444 -21.30 -28.58 4.96
C ASP A 444 -21.34 -29.62 3.81
N PRO A 445 -20.90 -30.87 4.05
CA PRO A 445 -20.85 -31.92 3.04
C PRO A 445 -22.22 -32.44 2.61
N GLU A 446 -23.29 -32.20 3.39
CA GLU A 446 -24.63 -32.70 3.08
C GLU A 446 -25.29 -31.89 1.95
N SER A 447 -25.02 -30.59 1.89
CA SER A 447 -25.56 -29.70 0.86
C SER A 447 -24.73 -29.65 -0.43
N LEU A 448 -23.48 -30.11 -0.40
CA LEU A 448 -22.58 -30.06 -1.55
C LEU A 448 -22.79 -31.26 -2.46
N ASN A 449 -23.00 -31.01 -3.76
CA ASN A 449 -23.06 -32.08 -4.74
C ASN A 449 -21.67 -32.70 -4.96
N MET A 450 -21.38 -33.74 -4.18
CA MET A 450 -20.10 -34.47 -4.23
C MET A 450 -19.83 -35.14 -5.58
N SER A 451 -20.84 -35.32 -6.44
CA SER A 451 -20.63 -35.85 -7.80
C SER A 451 -20.03 -34.83 -8.77
N ARG A 452 -19.87 -33.57 -8.35
CA ARG A 452 -19.33 -32.46 -9.17
C ARG A 452 -18.14 -31.76 -8.53
N ILE A 453 -17.55 -32.35 -7.49
CA ILE A 453 -16.42 -31.75 -6.76
C ILE A 453 -15.20 -31.52 -7.66
N ASP A 454 -15.01 -32.36 -8.67
CA ASP A 454 -14.00 -32.23 -9.73
C ASP A 454 -14.21 -30.95 -10.55
N VAL A 455 -15.46 -30.63 -10.94
CA VAL A 455 -15.82 -29.39 -11.63
C VAL A 455 -15.63 -28.18 -10.70
N TYR A 456 -16.04 -28.26 -9.44
CA TYR A 456 -15.92 -27.13 -8.51
C TYR A 456 -14.47 -26.71 -8.28
N LEU A 457 -13.56 -27.68 -8.12
CA LEU A 457 -12.13 -27.46 -7.88
C LEU A 457 -11.31 -27.22 -9.15
N SER A 458 -11.82 -27.60 -10.32
CA SER A 458 -11.18 -27.21 -11.58
C SER A 458 -11.48 -25.75 -11.94
N GLN A 459 -12.64 -25.24 -11.50
CA GLN A 459 -13.08 -23.87 -11.75
C GLN A 459 -12.64 -22.88 -10.67
N ASN A 460 -12.30 -23.35 -9.45
CA ASN A 460 -11.85 -22.53 -8.32
C ASN A 460 -10.57 -23.10 -7.69
N PRO A 461 -9.66 -22.28 -7.15
CA PRO A 461 -9.73 -20.82 -7.04
C PRO A 461 -9.45 -20.10 -8.37
N GLY A 462 -10.08 -18.94 -8.55
CA GLY A 462 -9.95 -18.08 -9.72
C GLY A 462 -8.75 -17.13 -9.70
N GLY A 463 -8.04 -17.01 -8.58
CA GLY A 463 -6.93 -16.07 -8.36
C GLY A 463 -7.38 -14.63 -8.08
N THR A 464 -6.57 -13.87 -7.34
CA THR A 464 -6.76 -12.42 -7.10
C THR A 464 -5.47 -11.76 -6.59
N SER A 465 -5.44 -10.42 -6.51
CA SER A 465 -4.32 -9.68 -5.92
C SER A 465 -4.12 -9.97 -4.44
N LEU A 466 -2.85 -10.04 -4.00
CA LEU A 466 -2.47 -10.07 -2.59
C LEU A 466 -3.01 -8.88 -1.79
N GLN A 467 -3.16 -7.74 -2.44
CA GLN A 467 -3.66 -6.52 -1.81
C GLN A 467 -5.11 -6.65 -1.34
N ASN A 468 -5.93 -7.53 -1.94
CA ASN A 468 -7.25 -7.87 -1.41
C ASN A 468 -7.18 -8.50 -0.01
N LEU A 469 -6.25 -9.44 0.23
CA LEU A 469 -6.10 -10.02 1.58
C LEU A 469 -5.52 -9.02 2.58
N LEU A 470 -4.63 -8.13 2.13
CA LEU A 470 -4.13 -7.03 2.96
C LEU A 470 -5.25 -6.07 3.34
N HIS A 471 -6.16 -5.77 2.42
CA HIS A 471 -7.31 -4.92 2.69
C HIS A 471 -8.27 -5.58 3.70
N TYR A 472 -8.57 -6.87 3.53
CA TYR A 472 -9.34 -7.61 4.53
C TYR A 472 -8.65 -7.63 5.91
N LYS A 473 -7.32 -7.72 5.96
CA LYS A 473 -6.58 -7.59 7.22
C LYS A 473 -6.80 -6.21 7.86
N GLN A 474 -6.78 -5.13 7.09
CA GLN A 474 -7.06 -3.78 7.60
C GLN A 474 -8.49 -3.68 8.13
N ALA A 475 -9.47 -4.19 7.38
CA ALA A 475 -10.87 -4.24 7.80
C ALA A 475 -11.08 -5.06 9.09
N TYR A 476 -10.31 -6.14 9.29
CA TYR A 476 -10.35 -6.93 10.53
C TYR A 476 -9.78 -6.16 11.73
N LEU A 477 -8.73 -5.36 11.52
CA LEU A 477 -8.08 -4.56 12.56
C LEU A 477 -8.83 -3.25 12.87
N GLU A 478 -9.78 -2.86 12.02
CA GLU A 478 -10.56 -1.63 12.17
C GLU A 478 -11.47 -1.68 13.41
N ILE A 479 -11.25 -0.75 14.34
CA ILE A 479 -11.96 -0.68 15.62
C ILE A 479 -13.40 -0.19 15.41
N LYS A 480 -13.64 0.70 14.44
CA LYS A 480 -14.94 1.35 14.23
C LYS A 480 -15.95 0.51 13.43
N GLU A 481 -15.58 -0.69 12.99
CA GLU A 481 -16.46 -1.64 12.29
C GLU A 481 -17.07 -1.06 10.99
N VAL A 482 -16.28 -0.28 10.25
CA VAL A 482 -16.68 0.33 8.98
C VAL A 482 -15.91 -0.26 7.81
N LEU A 483 -16.54 -0.33 6.62
CA LEU A 483 -15.83 -0.51 5.35
C LEU A 483 -15.03 0.76 5.06
N ARG A 484 -13.71 0.63 4.92
CA ARG A 484 -12.82 1.71 4.51
C ARG A 484 -12.17 1.38 3.18
N ALA A 485 -11.61 2.39 2.54
CA ALA A 485 -10.72 2.23 1.42
C ALA A 485 -9.37 1.64 1.88
N TYR A 486 -8.62 1.04 0.96
CA TYR A 486 -7.38 0.34 1.26
C TYR A 486 -6.33 1.27 1.88
N ASP A 487 -5.85 0.96 3.08
CA ASP A 487 -4.78 1.75 3.68
C ASP A 487 -3.43 1.38 3.08
N PHE A 488 -2.84 2.26 2.28
CA PHE A 488 -1.51 2.08 1.71
C PHE A 488 -0.38 2.13 2.76
N GLY A 489 -0.72 2.31 4.05
CA GLY A 489 0.21 2.29 5.17
C GLY A 489 0.74 3.67 5.54
N SER A 490 0.28 4.72 4.85
CA SER A 490 0.62 6.08 5.20
C SER A 490 -0.39 7.12 4.70
N PRO A 491 -0.57 8.24 5.42
CA PRO A 491 -1.38 9.35 4.93
C PRO A 491 -0.92 9.84 3.55
N ALA A 492 0.38 9.92 3.26
CA ALA A 492 0.86 10.40 1.96
C ALA A 492 0.52 9.46 0.79
N GLN A 493 0.63 8.14 0.98
CA GLN A 493 0.23 7.18 -0.04
C GLN A 493 -1.29 7.12 -0.16
N ASN A 494 -2.00 7.11 0.97
CA ASN A 494 -3.46 7.23 0.96
C ASN A 494 -3.90 8.50 0.23
N MET A 495 -3.24 9.63 0.43
CA MET A 495 -3.51 10.89 -0.25
C MET A 495 -3.21 10.83 -1.77
N LYS A 496 -2.17 10.09 -2.17
CA LYS A 496 -1.87 9.83 -3.59
C LYS A 496 -2.96 9.00 -4.27
N HIS A 497 -3.56 8.06 -3.54
CA HIS A 497 -4.57 7.13 -4.08
C HIS A 497 -6.01 7.61 -3.87
N TYR A 498 -6.25 8.39 -2.81
CA TYR A 498 -7.52 8.93 -2.35
C TYR A 498 -7.37 10.45 -2.22
N ASN A 499 -7.96 11.17 -3.17
CA ASN A 499 -7.83 12.62 -3.25
C ASN A 499 -8.32 13.32 -1.97
N GLN A 500 -7.86 14.54 -1.69
CA GLN A 500 -8.20 15.32 -0.49
C GLN A 500 -9.72 15.48 -0.28
N SER A 501 -10.47 15.55 -1.40
CA SER A 501 -11.94 15.57 -1.41
C SER A 501 -12.60 14.31 -0.84
N GLN A 502 -11.96 13.15 -0.96
CA GLN A 502 -12.47 11.91 -0.37
C GLN A 502 -12.39 11.94 1.16
N MET A 503 -11.41 12.64 1.75
CA MET A 503 -11.35 12.85 3.19
C MET A 503 -12.46 13.79 3.67
N ILE A 504 -12.74 14.87 2.94
CA ILE A 504 -13.85 15.78 3.26
C ILE A 504 -15.21 15.05 3.13
N SER A 505 -15.35 14.26 2.06
CA SER A 505 -16.54 13.43 1.79
C SER A 505 -16.70 12.33 2.84
N PHE A 506 -15.60 11.74 3.32
CA PHE A 506 -15.61 10.76 4.41
C PHE A 506 -16.23 11.32 5.69
N TRP A 507 -16.02 12.61 5.98
CA TRP A 507 -16.65 13.27 7.12
C TRP A 507 -18.10 13.71 6.84
N GLY A 508 -18.65 13.41 5.66
CA GLY A 508 -20.05 13.69 5.29
C GLY A 508 -20.31 15.12 4.81
N TYR A 509 -19.26 15.85 4.42
CA TYR A 509 -19.40 17.16 3.76
C TYR A 509 -19.36 17.00 2.23
N PRO A 510 -20.12 17.80 1.45
CA PRO A 510 -19.91 17.88 0.01
C PRO A 510 -18.50 18.42 -0.27
N SER A 511 -17.84 17.89 -1.28
CA SER A 511 -16.50 18.33 -1.66
C SER A 511 -16.32 18.36 -3.17
N GLU A 512 -15.79 19.47 -3.67
CA GLU A 512 -15.35 19.64 -5.06
C GLU A 512 -13.86 19.98 -5.08
N VAL A 513 -13.14 19.56 -6.12
CA VAL A 513 -11.73 19.91 -6.34
C VAL A 513 -11.61 20.70 -7.64
N TYR A 514 -10.80 21.75 -7.60
CA TYR A 514 -10.52 22.60 -8.75
C TYR A 514 -9.02 22.78 -8.92
N GLU A 515 -8.58 22.83 -10.16
CA GLU A 515 -7.20 23.16 -10.52
C GLU A 515 -7.09 24.65 -10.84
N VAL A 516 -6.13 25.33 -10.21
CA VAL A 516 -5.82 26.74 -10.46
C VAL A 516 -4.40 26.84 -10.99
N VAL A 517 -4.23 27.46 -12.15
CA VAL A 517 -2.92 27.69 -12.75
C VAL A 517 -2.45 29.09 -12.39
N THR A 518 -1.26 29.20 -11.78
CA THR A 518 -0.63 30.48 -11.45
C THR A 518 0.02 31.09 -12.70
N GLU A 519 0.29 32.40 -12.66
CA GLU A 519 0.92 33.12 -13.78
C GLU A 519 2.27 32.53 -14.19
N ASP A 520 3.05 32.05 -13.22
CA ASP A 520 4.34 31.39 -13.42
C ASP A 520 4.24 29.86 -13.59
N GLY A 521 3.02 29.37 -13.82
CA GLY A 521 2.77 28.03 -14.36
C GLY A 521 2.59 26.91 -13.33
N TYR A 522 2.52 27.19 -12.03
CA TYR A 522 2.19 26.16 -11.04
C TYR A 522 0.71 25.80 -11.11
N ILE A 523 0.41 24.52 -10.88
CA ILE A 523 -0.97 24.02 -10.80
C ILE A 523 -1.25 23.70 -9.34
N LEU A 524 -2.20 24.43 -8.77
CA LEU A 524 -2.65 24.32 -7.38
C LEU A 524 -4.00 23.61 -7.34
N ASP A 525 -4.10 22.52 -6.59
CA ASP A 525 -5.39 21.90 -6.32
C ASP A 525 -6.06 22.64 -5.15
N ILE A 526 -7.27 23.14 -5.32
CA ILE A 526 -8.04 23.77 -4.24
C ILE A 526 -9.34 23.02 -4.01
N ASN A 527 -9.73 22.88 -2.74
CA ASN A 527 -10.94 22.14 -2.37
C ASN A 527 -12.05 23.12 -1.98
N ARG A 528 -13.28 22.80 -2.37
CA ARG A 528 -14.48 23.57 -2.03
C ARG A 528 -15.44 22.72 -1.20
N ILE A 529 -15.98 23.31 -0.15
CA ILE A 529 -17.08 22.81 0.65
C ILE A 529 -18.25 23.77 0.46
N PRO A 530 -19.15 23.50 -0.50
CA PRO A 530 -20.15 24.48 -0.93
C PRO A 530 -21.27 24.73 0.09
N TYR A 531 -21.53 23.79 0.99
CA TYR A 531 -22.54 23.89 2.05
C TYR A 531 -22.26 22.88 3.18
N GLY A 532 -22.94 23.04 4.32
CA GLY A 532 -22.83 22.14 5.47
C GLY A 532 -23.40 20.74 5.22
N LYS A 533 -23.34 19.85 6.22
CA LYS A 533 -23.89 18.48 6.06
C LYS A 533 -25.41 18.52 5.88
N LYS A 534 -25.97 17.65 5.01
CA LYS A 534 -27.43 17.53 4.75
C LYS A 534 -28.30 17.37 6.01
N ASN A 535 -27.75 16.78 7.09
CA ASN A 535 -28.46 16.56 8.36
C ASN A 535 -27.97 17.45 9.52
N SER A 536 -27.33 18.58 9.22
CA SER A 536 -26.75 19.45 10.25
C SER A 536 -27.78 20.30 11.02
N GLY A 537 -29.02 20.41 10.53
CA GLY A 537 -30.05 21.28 11.11
C GLY A 537 -29.68 22.76 10.98
N ASN A 538 -29.94 23.58 12.00
CA ASN A 538 -29.58 25.01 12.06
C ASN A 538 -28.08 25.29 12.28
N ARG A 539 -27.18 24.31 12.07
CA ARG A 539 -25.73 24.47 12.30
C ARG A 539 -24.93 24.88 11.05
N ASP A 540 -25.59 25.00 9.91
CA ASP A 540 -24.97 25.53 8.69
C ASP A 540 -25.10 27.07 8.67
N ALA A 541 -23.98 27.77 8.85
CA ALA A 541 -23.91 29.24 8.77
C ALA A 541 -24.01 29.76 7.31
N GLY A 542 -24.05 28.84 6.32
CA GLY A 542 -24.28 29.15 4.92
C GLY A 542 -23.09 29.80 4.21
N TYR A 543 -21.86 29.44 4.60
CA TYR A 543 -20.64 29.88 3.94
C TYR A 543 -20.16 28.87 2.90
N ASP A 544 -19.74 29.36 1.73
CA ASP A 544 -19.03 28.59 0.71
C ASP A 544 -17.52 28.59 1.06
N VAL A 545 -17.04 27.47 1.61
CA VAL A 545 -15.70 27.39 2.19
C VAL A 545 -14.71 26.83 1.17
N TRP A 546 -13.60 27.54 0.99
CA TRP A 546 -12.52 27.15 0.08
C TRP A 546 -11.24 26.90 0.85
N LEU A 547 -10.59 25.77 0.58
CA LEU A 547 -9.32 25.34 1.17
C LEU A 547 -8.24 25.41 0.09
N GLY A 548 -7.37 26.42 0.21
CA GLY A 548 -6.26 26.62 -0.71
C GLY A 548 -5.07 25.69 -0.43
N ASN A 549 -4.27 25.45 -1.47
CA ASN A 549 -2.93 24.85 -1.37
C ASN A 549 -1.89 25.85 -1.89
N SER A 550 -0.63 25.65 -1.51
CA SER A 550 0.50 26.47 -1.97
C SER A 550 1.51 25.58 -2.68
N ARG A 551 2.17 26.15 -3.70
CA ARG A 551 3.17 25.47 -4.53
C ARG A 551 4.17 24.64 -3.72
N GLY A 552 4.51 23.46 -4.22
CA GLY A 552 5.47 22.53 -3.63
C GLY A 552 4.97 21.68 -2.47
N ASN A 553 3.79 21.97 -1.91
CA ASN A 553 3.14 21.06 -0.97
C ASN A 553 2.66 19.77 -1.67
N THR A 554 2.21 18.76 -0.91
CA THR A 554 1.81 17.45 -1.45
C THR A 554 0.77 17.52 -2.58
N TRP A 555 -0.07 18.56 -2.58
CA TRP A 555 -1.20 18.77 -3.49
C TRP A 555 -0.95 19.82 -4.59
N ALA A 556 0.26 20.38 -4.65
CA ALA A 556 0.63 21.44 -5.59
C ALA A 556 2.05 21.23 -6.13
N ARG A 557 2.37 19.97 -6.50
CA ARG A 557 3.64 19.54 -7.12
C ARG A 557 3.53 19.36 -8.63
N ARG A 558 2.86 20.30 -9.28
CA ARG A 558 2.71 20.31 -10.74
C ARG A 558 3.01 21.72 -11.25
N ASN A 559 3.71 21.78 -12.37
CA ASN A 559 4.00 23.01 -13.08
C ASN A 559 4.02 22.70 -14.58
N ILE A 560 3.57 23.66 -15.40
CA ILE A 560 3.46 23.48 -16.85
C ILE A 560 4.82 23.56 -17.58
N TYR A 561 5.86 24.08 -16.92
CA TYR A 561 7.20 24.28 -17.46
C TYR A 561 8.25 23.36 -16.82
N PHE A 562 8.15 23.10 -15.52
CA PHE A 562 9.20 22.42 -14.74
C PHE A 562 8.69 21.14 -14.04
N SER A 563 9.52 20.10 -13.99
CA SER A 563 9.23 18.87 -13.24
C SER A 563 9.64 19.00 -11.77
N PRO A 564 8.90 18.42 -10.80
CA PRO A 564 9.31 18.36 -9.38
C PRO A 564 10.68 17.74 -9.12
N ASP A 565 11.27 17.04 -10.08
CA ASP A 565 12.62 16.51 -9.98
C ASP A 565 13.71 17.55 -10.30
N THR A 566 13.37 18.74 -10.80
CA THR A 566 14.36 19.77 -11.18
C THR A 566 14.53 20.84 -10.11
N THR A 567 15.65 21.56 -10.11
CA THR A 567 15.93 22.60 -9.12
C THR A 567 15.06 23.85 -9.34
N GLU A 568 14.73 24.11 -10.61
CA GLU A 568 13.90 25.23 -11.06
C GLU A 568 12.49 25.14 -10.49
N PHE A 569 11.93 23.93 -10.39
CA PHE A 569 10.64 23.70 -9.74
C PHE A 569 10.64 24.07 -8.25
N TRP A 570 11.78 23.97 -7.55
CA TRP A 570 11.85 24.32 -6.12
C TRP A 570 12.38 25.74 -5.90
N ALA A 571 12.63 26.50 -6.96
CA ALA A 571 13.23 27.84 -6.92
C ALA A 571 12.20 28.94 -6.57
N PHE A 572 11.39 28.72 -5.55
CA PHE A 572 10.45 29.68 -4.99
C PHE A 572 10.64 29.83 -3.48
N SER A 573 10.01 30.84 -2.91
CA SER A 573 9.85 31.10 -1.49
C SER A 573 8.40 31.51 -1.16
N PHE A 574 8.12 31.95 0.07
CA PHE A 574 6.83 32.59 0.37
C PHE A 574 6.58 33.88 -0.43
N ASP A 575 7.61 34.49 -1.04
CA ASP A 575 7.47 35.68 -1.87
C ASP A 575 6.62 35.36 -3.12
N GLU A 576 6.95 34.27 -3.80
CA GLU A 576 6.19 33.80 -4.96
C GLU A 576 4.79 33.28 -4.57
N MET A 577 4.64 32.68 -3.38
CA MET A 577 3.30 32.30 -2.89
C MET A 577 2.40 33.52 -2.71
N ALA A 578 2.94 34.62 -2.17
CA ALA A 578 2.20 35.87 -2.00
C ALA A 578 1.93 36.57 -3.34
N LYS A 579 2.90 36.50 -4.26
CA LYS A 579 2.85 37.16 -5.56
C LYS A 579 1.96 36.46 -6.58
N TYR A 580 1.90 35.12 -6.56
CA TYR A 580 1.27 34.34 -7.63
C TYR A 580 0.19 33.37 -7.11
N ASP A 581 0.45 32.60 -6.06
CA ASP A 581 -0.50 31.57 -5.59
C ASP A 581 -1.78 32.20 -5.03
N LEU A 582 -1.60 33.16 -4.11
CA LEU A 582 -2.72 33.78 -3.41
C LEU A 582 -3.62 34.60 -4.36
N PRO A 583 -3.07 35.44 -5.29
CA PRO A 583 -3.89 36.09 -6.32
C PRO A 583 -4.63 35.12 -7.24
N ALA A 584 -3.95 34.09 -7.77
CA ALA A 584 -4.58 33.13 -8.68
C ALA A 584 -5.73 32.39 -8.01
N THR A 585 -5.53 31.98 -6.75
CA THR A 585 -6.54 31.28 -5.94
C THR A 585 -7.75 32.18 -5.66
N ILE A 586 -7.52 33.40 -5.17
CA ILE A 586 -8.61 34.35 -4.85
C ILE A 586 -9.40 34.71 -6.12
N ASP A 587 -8.71 35.00 -7.22
CA ASP A 587 -9.36 35.41 -8.47
C ASP A 587 -10.20 34.28 -9.06
N PHE A 588 -9.71 33.03 -8.97
CA PHE A 588 -10.49 31.87 -9.34
C PHE A 588 -11.75 31.72 -8.48
N ILE A 589 -11.63 31.83 -7.15
CA ILE A 589 -12.75 31.69 -6.21
C ILE A 589 -13.81 32.76 -6.49
N LEU A 590 -13.42 34.03 -6.60
CA LEU A 590 -14.36 35.13 -6.84
C LEU A 590 -15.05 34.98 -8.21
N LYS A 591 -14.31 34.58 -9.25
CA LYS A 591 -14.89 34.28 -10.56
C LYS A 591 -15.87 33.12 -10.50
N LYS A 592 -15.56 32.07 -9.75
CA LYS A 592 -16.39 30.85 -9.64
C LYS A 592 -17.65 31.08 -8.83
N THR A 593 -17.56 31.87 -7.76
CA THR A 593 -18.65 32.15 -6.82
C THR A 593 -19.50 33.36 -7.22
N GLY A 594 -18.96 34.24 -8.06
CA GLY A 594 -19.59 35.53 -8.39
C GLY A 594 -19.50 36.58 -7.27
N GLN A 595 -18.76 36.30 -6.20
CA GLN A 595 -18.57 37.23 -5.09
C GLN A 595 -17.53 38.30 -5.45
N GLU A 596 -17.68 39.51 -4.91
CA GLU A 596 -16.71 40.60 -5.10
C GLU A 596 -15.56 40.53 -4.09
N LYS A 597 -15.84 40.00 -2.89
CA LYS A 597 -14.87 39.88 -1.79
C LYS A 597 -15.03 38.55 -1.05
N LEU A 598 -13.99 38.15 -0.34
CA LEU A 598 -14.00 36.99 0.55
C LEU A 598 -13.33 37.29 1.89
N HIS A 599 -13.60 36.47 2.90
CA HIS A 599 -12.85 36.48 4.17
C HIS A 599 -11.61 35.59 4.02
N TYR A 600 -10.45 36.09 4.45
CA TYR A 600 -9.20 35.34 4.40
C TYR A 600 -8.78 34.92 5.81
N VAL A 601 -8.57 33.61 6.02
CA VAL A 601 -8.07 33.07 7.29
C VAL A 601 -6.70 32.45 7.02
N GLY A 602 -5.67 32.96 7.70
CA GLY A 602 -4.30 32.46 7.59
C GLY A 602 -3.80 31.97 8.94
N HIS A 603 -3.01 30.89 8.93
CA HIS A 603 -2.23 30.44 10.09
C HIS A 603 -0.74 30.43 9.77
N SER A 604 0.10 30.89 10.70
CA SER A 604 1.56 30.84 10.57
C SER A 604 2.05 31.48 9.26
N GLN A 605 2.79 30.78 8.41
CA GLN A 605 3.23 31.25 7.09
C GLN A 605 2.06 31.74 6.21
N GLY A 606 0.86 31.17 6.34
CA GLY A 606 -0.33 31.68 5.64
C GLY A 606 -0.62 33.14 6.00
N THR A 607 -0.32 33.56 7.23
CA THR A 607 -0.41 34.97 7.61
C THR A 607 0.68 35.82 6.93
N THR A 608 1.92 35.33 6.87
CA THR A 608 3.04 36.01 6.21
C THR A 608 2.73 36.27 4.73
N ILE A 609 2.23 35.26 4.03
CA ILE A 609 1.79 35.35 2.64
C ILE A 609 0.70 36.42 2.49
N GLY A 610 -0.30 36.44 3.40
CA GLY A 610 -1.34 37.46 3.43
C GLY A 610 -0.78 38.87 3.67
N PHE A 611 0.11 39.05 4.65
CA PHE A 611 0.74 40.35 4.93
C PHE A 611 1.53 40.89 3.73
N ILE A 612 2.31 40.05 3.05
CA ILE A 612 3.04 40.43 1.84
C ILE A 612 2.05 40.79 0.73
N ALA A 613 1.10 39.91 0.40
CA ALA A 613 0.21 40.10 -0.73
C ALA A 613 -0.69 41.33 -0.55
N PHE A 614 -1.28 41.52 0.64
CA PHE A 614 -2.23 42.61 0.88
C PHE A 614 -1.55 43.97 1.11
N SER A 615 -0.26 44.00 1.47
CA SER A 615 0.51 45.25 1.55
C SER A 615 1.14 45.67 0.22
N THR A 616 1.37 44.73 -0.71
CA THR A 616 2.07 44.99 -1.99
C THR A 616 1.14 45.00 -3.20
N ASN A 617 -0.05 44.41 -3.11
CA ASN A 617 -1.05 44.37 -4.17
C ASN A 617 -2.39 45.00 -3.72
N PRO A 618 -2.57 46.32 -3.90
CA PRO A 618 -3.80 47.02 -3.52
C PRO A 618 -5.06 46.49 -4.20
N THR A 619 -4.95 45.96 -5.42
CA THR A 619 -6.08 45.38 -6.16
C THR A 619 -6.54 44.09 -5.51
N LEU A 620 -5.61 43.24 -5.06
CA LEU A 620 -5.93 42.04 -4.30
C LEU A 620 -6.48 42.37 -2.92
N ALA A 621 -5.87 43.33 -2.21
CA ALA A 621 -6.32 43.74 -0.87
C ALA A 621 -7.79 44.20 -0.86
N LYS A 622 -8.25 44.87 -1.92
CA LYS A 622 -9.67 45.28 -2.07
C LYS A 622 -10.65 44.10 -2.15
N LYS A 623 -10.18 42.92 -2.54
CA LYS A 623 -10.96 41.68 -2.63
C LYS A 623 -11.07 40.94 -1.29
N ILE A 624 -10.38 41.40 -0.24
CA ILE A 624 -10.47 40.84 1.09
C ILE A 624 -11.41 41.68 1.95
N LYS A 625 -12.37 41.01 2.58
CA LYS A 625 -13.30 41.65 3.50
C LYS A 625 -12.67 41.84 4.88
N THR A 626 -12.25 40.73 5.48
CA THR A 626 -11.52 40.70 6.77
C THR A 626 -10.44 39.62 6.70
N PHE A 627 -9.28 39.92 7.26
CA PHE A 627 -8.16 39.00 7.43
C PHE A 627 -8.11 38.50 8.87
N TYR A 628 -8.31 37.20 9.08
CA TYR A 628 -8.17 36.54 10.37
C TYR A 628 -6.78 35.88 10.43
N ALA A 629 -5.89 36.41 11.28
CA ALA A 629 -4.52 35.95 11.40
C ALA A 629 -4.32 35.15 12.70
N LEU A 630 -4.07 33.86 12.56
CA LEU A 630 -3.82 32.92 13.65
C LEU A 630 -2.32 32.64 13.75
N ALA A 631 -1.72 32.86 14.93
CA ALA A 631 -0.27 32.78 15.12
C ALA A 631 0.50 33.59 14.04
N PRO A 632 0.29 34.93 13.98
CA PRO A 632 0.82 35.75 12.89
C PRO A 632 2.35 35.80 12.89
N VAL A 633 2.97 35.66 11.71
CA VAL A 633 4.43 35.72 11.55
C VAL A 633 4.80 36.82 10.57
N VAL A 634 5.48 37.85 11.08
CA VAL A 634 6.04 38.97 10.29
C VAL A 634 7.55 39.06 10.50
N THR A 635 7.99 38.99 11.74
CA THR A 635 9.39 38.79 12.12
C THR A 635 9.51 37.53 12.97
N VAL A 636 10.71 36.97 12.98
CA VAL A 636 11.07 35.76 13.74
C VAL A 636 12.34 36.02 14.53
N LYS A 637 12.48 37.25 15.05
CA LYS A 637 13.72 37.70 15.71
C LYS A 637 13.84 37.11 17.12
N TYR A 638 12.74 36.97 17.82
CA TYR A 638 12.65 36.51 19.20
C TYR A 638 12.11 35.09 19.32
N THR A 639 11.97 34.38 18.18
CA THR A 639 11.54 32.99 18.15
C THR A 639 12.42 32.08 19.02
N LYS A 640 11.75 31.30 19.87
CA LYS A 640 12.35 30.27 20.73
C LYS A 640 12.37 28.89 20.06
N SER A 641 11.84 28.79 18.84
CA SER A 641 11.81 27.57 18.06
C SER A 641 13.21 27.04 17.79
N LEU A 642 13.36 25.71 17.81
CA LEU A 642 14.59 25.03 17.42
C LEU A 642 14.97 25.28 15.96
N LEU A 643 14.03 25.74 15.13
CA LEU A 643 14.29 26.24 13.77
C LEU A 643 15.32 27.39 13.76
N ASN A 644 15.40 28.20 14.81
CA ASN A 644 16.41 29.25 14.92
C ASN A 644 17.84 28.68 14.88
N LYS A 645 18.06 27.47 15.43
CA LYS A 645 19.38 26.81 15.39
C LYS A 645 19.80 26.39 13.98
N LEU A 646 18.85 26.14 13.07
CA LEU A 646 19.17 25.83 11.68
C LEU A 646 19.78 27.04 10.95
N THR A 647 19.55 28.25 11.42
CA THR A 647 20.09 29.48 10.80
C THR A 647 21.56 29.74 11.11
N LEU A 648 22.08 29.11 12.18
CA LEU A 648 23.51 29.11 12.50
C LEU A 648 24.34 28.39 11.43
N ILE A 649 23.70 27.54 10.62
CA ILE A 649 24.35 26.86 9.51
C ILE A 649 24.57 27.88 8.37
N PRO A 650 25.82 28.11 7.93
CA PRO A 650 26.11 28.96 6.78
C PRO A 650 25.37 28.48 5.53
N SER A 651 24.89 29.41 4.69
CA SER A 651 24.01 29.09 3.54
C SER A 651 24.62 28.06 2.58
N PHE A 652 25.95 28.07 2.40
CA PHE A 652 26.66 27.05 1.63
C PHE A 652 26.53 25.66 2.27
N LEU A 653 26.81 25.54 3.57
CA LEU A 653 26.72 24.28 4.29
C LEU A 653 25.27 23.77 4.36
N PHE A 654 24.30 24.68 4.46
CA PHE A 654 22.88 24.34 4.43
C PHE A 654 22.48 23.66 3.11
N LYS A 655 22.93 24.21 1.97
CA LYS A 655 22.72 23.61 0.64
C LYS A 655 23.43 22.26 0.47
N VAL A 656 24.58 22.07 1.12
CA VAL A 656 25.28 20.77 1.14
C VAL A 656 24.50 19.72 1.93
N ILE A 657 23.94 20.10 3.09
CA ILE A 657 23.22 19.16 3.98
C ILE A 657 21.85 18.77 3.42
N PHE A 658 21.08 19.74 2.91
CA PHE A 658 19.68 19.54 2.54
C PHE A 658 19.41 19.56 1.03
N GLY A 659 20.40 19.91 0.21
CA GLY A 659 20.24 20.05 -1.23
C GLY A 659 19.53 21.36 -1.65
N ASN A 660 19.16 21.43 -2.93
CA ASN A 660 18.52 22.61 -3.54
C ASN A 660 17.07 22.36 -4.00
N LYS A 661 16.49 21.20 -3.64
CA LYS A 661 15.15 20.76 -4.07
C LYS A 661 14.19 20.77 -2.87
N ILE A 662 13.37 19.74 -2.70
CA ILE A 662 12.48 19.58 -1.55
C ILE A 662 13.27 19.52 -0.23
N PHE A 663 12.87 20.35 0.72
CA PHE A 663 13.36 20.28 2.10
C PHE A 663 12.47 19.33 2.90
N TYR A 664 13.07 18.31 3.52
CA TYR A 664 12.38 17.29 4.33
C TYR A 664 11.23 16.59 3.59
N PRO A 665 11.53 15.73 2.60
CA PRO A 665 10.52 14.89 1.98
C PRO A 665 9.89 14.01 3.07
N HIS A 666 8.57 13.93 3.13
CA HIS A 666 7.90 12.96 4.01
C HIS A 666 8.38 11.55 3.62
N HIS A 667 9.30 10.99 4.40
CA HIS A 667 9.94 9.73 4.09
C HIS A 667 9.17 8.56 4.71
N TYR A 668 9.45 7.35 4.22
CA TYR A 668 9.02 6.10 4.82
C TYR A 668 9.40 6.01 6.31
N PHE A 669 10.52 6.64 6.71
CA PHE A 669 10.96 6.72 8.10
C PHE A 669 10.03 7.56 8.97
N ASP A 670 9.53 8.70 8.48
CA ASP A 670 8.58 9.55 9.21
C ASP A 670 7.22 8.86 9.38
N GLN A 671 6.85 8.03 8.40
CA GLN A 671 5.64 7.20 8.46
C GLN A 671 5.80 6.05 9.45
N PHE A 672 6.97 5.42 9.49
CA PHE A 672 7.31 4.43 10.51
C PHE A 672 7.30 5.05 11.91
N LEU A 673 7.87 6.25 12.09
CA LEU A 673 7.78 6.98 13.36
C LEU A 673 6.32 7.29 13.71
N ALA A 674 5.54 7.86 12.77
CA ALA A 674 4.13 8.20 12.97
C ALA A 674 3.25 7.00 13.36
N THR A 675 3.44 5.85 12.71
CA THR A 675 2.54 4.69 12.85
C THR A 675 2.99 3.68 13.90
N GLU A 676 4.29 3.46 14.06
CA GLU A 676 4.85 2.43 14.95
C GLU A 676 5.46 3.00 16.24
N VAL A 677 5.87 4.28 16.25
CA VAL A 677 6.45 4.97 17.41
C VAL A 677 5.41 5.84 18.12
N CYS A 678 4.67 6.69 17.39
CA CYS A 678 3.71 7.62 18.00
C CYS A 678 2.44 6.95 18.55
N THR A 679 2.09 5.75 18.08
CA THR A 679 0.95 4.97 18.57
C THR A 679 1.23 4.22 19.87
N ARG A 680 2.50 4.17 20.33
CA ARG A 680 2.90 3.49 21.57
C ARG A 680 2.86 4.46 22.74
N GLN A 681 2.15 4.10 23.80
CA GLN A 681 1.89 4.93 24.99
C GLN A 681 3.13 5.61 25.61
N THR A 682 4.29 4.96 25.59
CA THR A 682 5.55 5.48 26.15
C THR A 682 6.39 6.31 25.18
N LEU A 683 6.18 6.17 23.86
CA LEU A 683 6.96 6.86 22.82
C LEU A 683 6.15 7.95 22.10
N ASN A 684 4.84 8.05 22.36
CA ASN A 684 3.99 9.16 21.92
C ASN A 684 4.56 10.53 22.33
N LEU A 685 5.22 10.60 23.50
CA LEU A 685 5.86 11.82 24.00
C LEU A 685 6.98 12.34 23.07
N LEU A 686 7.72 11.45 22.40
CA LEU A 686 8.74 11.84 21.41
C LEU A 686 8.10 12.47 20.17
N CYS A 687 6.94 11.97 19.76
CA CYS A 687 6.21 12.45 18.60
C CYS A 687 5.46 13.75 18.85
N SER A 688 4.81 13.88 20.02
CA SER A 688 4.22 15.14 20.45
C SER A 688 5.31 16.21 20.52
N ASN A 689 6.47 15.90 21.10
CA ASN A 689 7.59 16.84 21.19
C ASN A 689 8.18 17.16 19.80
N ALA A 690 8.29 16.20 18.88
CA ALA A 690 8.76 16.46 17.51
C ALA A 690 7.80 17.35 16.70
N LEU A 691 6.48 17.23 16.88
CA LEU A 691 5.49 18.11 16.26
C LEU A 691 5.64 19.56 16.75
N PHE A 692 5.93 19.78 18.03
CA PHE A 692 6.22 21.12 18.58
C PHE A 692 7.58 21.68 18.12
N ILE A 693 8.48 20.85 17.60
CA ILE A 693 9.80 21.26 17.07
C ILE A 693 9.71 21.73 15.61
N ILE A 694 8.80 21.17 14.81
CA ILE A 694 8.75 21.30 13.34
C ILE A 694 7.45 22.00 12.92
N CYS A 695 7.31 23.29 13.24
CA CYS A 695 6.25 24.10 12.66
C CYS A 695 6.75 24.65 11.32
N GLY A 696 6.24 24.08 10.21
CA GLY A 696 6.75 24.29 8.86
C GLY A 696 6.77 25.75 8.42
N PHE A 697 7.96 26.21 8.03
CA PHE A 697 8.20 27.50 7.43
C PHE A 697 9.11 27.30 6.20
N ASP A 698 9.01 28.17 5.20
CA ASP A 698 9.93 28.19 4.08
C ASP A 698 11.34 28.61 4.51
N ASN A 699 12.27 27.66 4.48
CA ASN A 699 13.59 27.80 5.07
C ASN A 699 14.53 28.73 4.31
N LYS A 700 14.27 29.00 3.02
CA LYS A 700 15.07 29.93 2.23
C LYS A 700 14.96 31.33 2.85
N ASN A 701 13.73 31.76 3.11
CA ASN A 701 13.47 33.07 3.70
C ASN A 701 13.62 33.07 5.23
N LEU A 702 13.42 31.93 5.91
CA LEU A 702 13.64 31.84 7.36
C LEU A 702 15.07 32.24 7.75
N ASN A 703 16.08 31.74 7.02
CA ASN A 703 17.47 32.06 7.29
C ASN A 703 17.75 33.57 7.13
N THR A 704 17.17 34.19 6.09
CA THR A 704 17.25 35.63 5.85
C THR A 704 16.50 36.44 6.92
N ALA A 705 15.29 36.01 7.31
CA ALA A 705 14.45 36.70 8.28
C ALA A 705 15.02 36.65 9.70
N ILE A 706 15.58 35.50 10.12
CA ILE A 706 16.23 35.35 11.43
C ILE A 706 17.57 36.10 11.48
N LYS A 707 18.43 35.95 10.46
CA LYS A 707 19.73 36.65 10.44
C LYS A 707 19.58 38.16 10.38
N SER A 708 18.59 38.65 9.62
CA SER A 708 18.33 40.09 9.54
C SER A 708 17.49 40.60 10.71
N GLY A 709 16.60 39.77 11.27
CA GLY A 709 15.53 40.19 12.17
C GLY A 709 14.50 41.10 11.49
N LYS A 710 14.41 41.09 10.15
CA LYS A 710 13.61 42.02 9.35
C LYS A 710 12.60 41.29 8.48
N PHE A 711 11.49 41.96 8.21
CA PHE A 711 10.47 41.52 7.26
C PHE A 711 10.83 42.01 5.86
N GLN A 712 11.44 41.15 5.05
CA GLN A 712 11.95 41.47 3.71
C GLN A 712 11.87 40.26 2.78
N ALA A 713 12.01 40.50 1.48
CA ALA A 713 12.09 39.47 0.46
C ALA A 713 13.37 38.61 0.58
N PHE A 714 13.42 37.50 -0.14
CA PHE A 714 14.55 36.57 -0.14
C PHE A 714 15.87 37.24 -0.58
N ASP A 715 16.99 36.91 0.06
CA ASP A 715 18.31 37.28 -0.45
C ASP A 715 18.85 36.15 -1.34
N TRP A 716 18.97 36.42 -2.64
CA TRP A 716 19.43 35.42 -3.61
C TRP A 716 20.93 35.11 -3.49
N GLY A 717 21.66 35.87 -2.66
CA GLY A 717 23.05 35.59 -2.28
C GLY A 717 24.09 36.38 -3.05
N SER A 718 23.68 37.23 -4.01
CA SER A 718 24.56 38.20 -4.65
C SER A 718 23.78 39.43 -5.16
N PRO A 719 24.43 40.62 -5.25
CA PRO A 719 23.81 41.82 -5.82
C PRO A 719 23.26 41.62 -7.24
N ALA A 720 23.96 40.82 -8.07
CA ALA A 720 23.54 40.53 -9.44
C ALA A 720 22.25 39.69 -9.48
N GLN A 721 22.13 38.68 -8.61
CA GLN A 721 20.91 37.88 -8.51
C GLN A 721 19.76 38.70 -7.94
N ASN A 722 19.99 39.48 -6.88
CA ASN A 722 18.95 40.38 -6.36
C ASN A 722 18.49 41.40 -7.41
N MET A 723 19.37 41.88 -8.29
CA MET A 723 19.00 42.76 -9.40
C MET A 723 18.06 42.07 -10.41
N ILE A 724 18.28 40.79 -10.71
CA ILE A 724 17.42 39.99 -11.59
C ILE A 724 16.00 39.85 -11.01
N HIS A 725 15.88 39.67 -9.69
CA HIS A 725 14.60 39.41 -9.03
C HIS A 725 13.84 40.67 -8.60
N TYR A 726 14.55 41.71 -8.16
CA TYR A 726 13.96 42.89 -7.53
C TYR A 726 14.26 44.20 -8.25
N SER A 727 15.10 44.19 -9.28
CA SER A 727 15.65 45.42 -9.89
C SER A 727 16.37 46.32 -8.88
N GLN A 728 16.90 45.74 -7.80
CA GLN A 728 17.75 46.38 -6.81
C GLN A 728 18.76 45.40 -6.22
N ALA A 729 19.90 45.90 -5.73
CA ALA A 729 21.02 45.08 -5.27
C ALA A 729 20.78 44.37 -3.92
N THR A 730 19.79 44.82 -3.14
CA THR A 730 19.42 44.25 -1.83
C THR A 730 17.95 43.87 -1.84
N PRO A 731 17.49 42.90 -1.05
CA PRO A 731 16.07 42.55 -1.00
C PRO A 731 15.20 43.71 -0.46
N PRO A 732 14.03 43.99 -1.06
CA PRO A 732 13.13 45.02 -0.56
C PRO A 732 12.49 44.62 0.78
N TYR A 733 12.24 45.62 1.63
CA TYR A 733 11.47 45.45 2.87
C TYR A 733 9.98 45.42 2.58
N TYR A 734 9.25 44.57 3.31
CA TYR A 734 7.79 44.57 3.28
C TYR A 734 7.26 45.57 4.31
N ASN A 735 6.50 46.56 3.83
CA ASN A 735 5.96 47.60 4.68
C ASN A 735 4.59 47.18 5.25
N LEU A 736 4.59 46.68 6.48
CA LEU A 736 3.35 46.27 7.15
C LEU A 736 2.34 47.41 7.32
N THR A 737 2.79 48.67 7.43
CA THR A 737 1.88 49.82 7.53
C THR A 737 1.06 50.07 6.26
N ALA A 738 1.41 49.42 5.14
CA ALA A 738 0.63 49.44 3.91
C ALA A 738 -0.50 48.40 3.88
N MET A 739 -0.61 47.53 4.88
CA MET A 739 -1.65 46.50 4.97
C MET A 739 -2.95 47.08 5.58
N HIS A 740 -3.82 47.62 4.72
CA HIS A 740 -5.03 48.34 5.15
C HIS A 740 -6.28 47.45 5.34
N VAL A 741 -6.18 46.15 5.04
CA VAL A 741 -7.28 45.20 5.19
C VAL A 741 -7.66 45.11 6.68
N PRO A 742 -8.95 45.13 7.06
CA PRO A 742 -9.38 44.88 8.43
C PRO A 742 -8.81 43.55 8.92
N ILE A 743 -8.07 43.58 10.03
CA ILE A 743 -7.40 42.37 10.55
C ILE A 743 -7.79 42.06 12.00
N ALA A 744 -8.11 40.80 12.24
CA ALA A 744 -8.33 40.21 13.55
C ALA A 744 -7.19 39.24 13.87
N VAL A 745 -6.55 39.38 15.04
CA VAL A 745 -5.32 38.65 15.39
C VAL A 745 -5.52 37.78 16.62
N TRP A 746 -5.10 36.51 16.54
CA TRP A 746 -4.94 35.63 17.69
C TRP A 746 -3.51 35.13 17.81
N ASN A 747 -2.89 35.27 18.98
CA ASN A 747 -1.54 34.76 19.25
C ASN A 747 -1.45 34.02 20.59
N GLY A 748 -0.48 33.09 20.69
CA GLY A 748 -0.31 32.21 21.84
C GLY A 748 0.69 32.79 22.83
N GLY A 749 0.44 32.66 24.14
CA GLY A 749 1.39 33.11 25.16
C GLY A 749 2.66 32.26 25.23
N ASN A 750 2.56 30.99 24.83
CA ASN A 750 3.67 30.03 24.80
C ASN A 750 4.12 29.71 23.38
N ASP A 751 3.66 30.44 22.36
CA ASP A 751 4.04 30.21 20.97
C ASP A 751 5.55 30.44 20.79
N TRP A 752 6.28 29.40 20.37
CA TRP A 752 7.73 29.48 20.16
C TRP A 752 8.11 30.03 18.79
N LEU A 753 7.21 30.00 17.80
CA LEU A 753 7.48 30.47 16.44
C LEU A 753 6.95 31.89 16.22
N ALA A 754 5.64 32.09 16.40
CA ALA A 754 5.03 33.41 16.43
C ALA A 754 5.15 33.97 17.86
N ASP A 755 6.39 34.15 18.31
CA ASP A 755 6.69 34.53 19.70
C ASP A 755 5.97 35.83 20.08
N PRO A 756 5.40 35.92 21.30
CA PRO A 756 4.72 37.12 21.77
C PRO A 756 5.49 38.42 21.56
N GLU A 757 6.82 38.42 21.68
CA GLU A 757 7.64 39.62 21.47
C GLU A 757 7.63 40.09 20.01
N ASP A 758 7.70 39.17 19.06
CA ASP A 758 7.58 39.49 17.62
C ASP A 758 6.16 39.98 17.30
N VAL A 759 5.13 39.39 17.91
CA VAL A 759 3.73 39.82 17.73
C VAL A 759 3.50 41.21 18.33
N ASP A 760 4.01 41.50 19.52
CA ASP A 760 3.87 42.80 20.19
C ASP A 760 4.56 43.92 19.40
N LEU A 761 5.62 43.61 18.63
CA LEU A 761 6.26 44.55 17.69
C LEU A 761 5.48 44.75 16.38
N MET A 762 4.62 43.80 16.03
CA MET A 762 3.81 43.81 14.82
C MET A 762 2.52 44.62 15.02
N LEU A 763 1.81 44.42 16.14
CA LEU A 763 0.48 44.97 16.38
C LEU A 763 0.38 46.50 16.16
N PRO A 764 1.31 47.34 16.66
CA PRO A 764 1.22 48.80 16.48
C PRO A 764 1.43 49.26 15.03
N LYS A 765 1.93 48.39 14.14
CA LYS A 765 2.19 48.70 12.73
C LYS A 765 0.99 48.36 11.83
N LEU A 766 -0.03 47.69 12.37
CA LEU A 766 -1.23 47.33 11.63
C LEU A 766 -2.21 48.52 11.63
N PRO A 767 -2.42 49.20 10.49
CA PRO A 767 -3.22 50.43 10.45
C PRO A 767 -4.72 50.18 10.69
N ASN A 768 -5.20 48.95 10.52
CA ASN A 768 -6.61 48.58 10.64
C ASN A 768 -6.81 47.29 11.47
N LEU A 769 -6.22 47.27 12.67
CA LEU A 769 -6.40 46.20 13.65
C LEU A 769 -7.79 46.31 14.28
N VAL A 770 -8.70 45.40 13.94
CA VAL A 770 -10.08 45.39 14.45
C VAL A 770 -10.26 44.53 15.70
N TYR A 771 -9.37 43.56 15.91
CA TYR A 771 -9.44 42.65 17.06
C TYR A 771 -8.07 42.05 17.39
N HIS A 772 -7.78 41.86 18.67
CA HIS A 772 -6.60 41.13 19.14
C HIS A 772 -6.92 40.32 20.40
N LYS A 773 -6.62 39.02 20.39
CA LYS A 773 -6.71 38.13 21.55
C LYS A 773 -5.42 37.33 21.72
N LYS A 774 -4.81 37.45 22.90
CA LYS A 774 -3.69 36.61 23.32
C LYS A 774 -4.19 35.48 24.21
N ILE A 775 -4.00 34.24 23.78
CA ILE A 775 -4.39 33.05 24.54
C ILE A 775 -3.15 32.53 25.26
N LEU A 776 -3.04 32.82 26.56
CA LEU A 776 -1.83 32.55 27.35
C LEU A 776 -1.32 31.10 27.26
N PRO A 777 -2.14 30.05 27.39
CA PRO A 777 -1.63 28.68 27.35
C PRO A 777 -1.23 28.20 25.95
N TYR A 778 -1.72 28.83 24.87
CA TYR A 778 -1.55 28.33 23.51
C TYR A 778 -0.10 28.42 23.02
N ASN A 779 0.32 27.35 22.35
CA ASN A 779 1.49 27.20 21.49
C ASN A 779 1.09 27.34 20.01
N HIS A 780 2.07 27.20 19.12
CA HIS A 780 1.90 27.46 17.68
C HIS A 780 0.84 26.59 16.96
N LEU A 781 0.74 25.32 17.33
CA LEU A 781 -0.17 24.36 16.66
C LEU A 781 -1.56 24.32 17.30
N ASP A 782 -1.74 24.93 18.47
CA ASP A 782 -3.00 24.91 19.20
C ASP A 782 -4.11 25.65 18.43
N PHE A 783 -3.74 26.63 17.60
CA PHE A 783 -4.63 27.33 16.68
C PHE A 783 -5.34 26.43 15.67
N ILE A 784 -4.80 25.23 15.38
CA ILE A 784 -5.38 24.26 14.43
C ILE A 784 -5.83 22.98 15.14
N TRP A 785 -5.09 22.52 16.15
CA TRP A 785 -5.27 21.17 16.71
C TRP A 785 -5.70 21.13 18.17
N ALA A 786 -5.78 22.26 18.88
CA ALA A 786 -6.25 22.24 20.26
C ALA A 786 -7.73 21.87 20.33
N MET A 787 -8.08 21.03 21.31
CA MET A 787 -9.45 20.55 21.48
C MET A 787 -10.42 21.68 21.87
N ASP A 788 -9.91 22.74 22.50
CA ASP A 788 -10.61 23.94 22.93
C ASP A 788 -10.54 25.11 21.93
N ALA A 789 -9.88 24.93 20.78
CA ALA A 789 -9.84 25.94 19.72
C ALA A 789 -11.23 26.36 19.19
N PRO A 790 -12.26 25.51 19.15
CA PRO A 790 -13.62 25.95 18.82
C PRO A 790 -14.14 27.03 19.77
N GLN A 791 -13.95 26.84 21.07
CA GLN A 791 -14.42 27.74 22.12
C GLN A 791 -13.58 29.02 22.18
N GLU A 792 -12.26 28.89 22.03
CA GLU A 792 -11.35 30.02 22.19
C GLU A 792 -11.22 30.89 20.93
N ILE A 793 -11.45 30.33 19.74
CA ILE A 793 -11.15 30.98 18.46
C ILE A 793 -12.29 30.80 17.45
N TYR A 794 -12.68 29.58 17.10
CA TYR A 794 -13.45 29.36 15.87
C TYR A 794 -14.87 29.92 15.96
N HIS A 795 -15.55 29.78 17.09
CA HIS A 795 -16.88 30.37 17.29
C HIS A 795 -16.84 31.91 17.27
N GLU A 796 -15.75 32.50 17.75
CA GLU A 796 -15.56 33.95 17.71
C GLU A 796 -15.35 34.46 16.28
N ILE A 797 -14.54 33.76 15.48
CA ILE A 797 -14.37 34.05 14.05
C ILE A 797 -15.72 33.96 13.31
N VAL A 798 -16.48 32.88 13.52
CA VAL A 798 -17.81 32.72 12.91
C VAL A 798 -18.74 33.86 13.30
N SER A 799 -18.77 34.24 14.59
CA SER A 799 -19.59 35.36 15.06
C SER A 799 -19.18 36.70 14.43
N MET A 800 -17.88 36.94 14.22
CA MET A 800 -17.40 38.14 13.52
C MET A 800 -17.85 38.14 12.05
N MET A 801 -17.70 37.01 11.34
CA MET A 801 -18.15 36.90 9.95
C MET A 801 -19.66 37.07 9.80
N GLU A 802 -20.45 36.59 10.76
CA GLU A 802 -21.92 36.75 10.75
C GLU A 802 -22.35 38.20 10.91
N LYS A 803 -21.66 38.97 11.76
CA LYS A 803 -21.93 40.41 11.93
C LYS A 803 -21.68 41.21 10.65
N GLU A 804 -20.80 40.72 9.79
CA GLU A 804 -20.50 41.32 8.49
C GLU A 804 -21.40 40.81 7.36
N LYS A 805 -22.24 39.80 7.59
CA LYS A 805 -23.14 39.22 6.57
C LYS A 805 -24.29 40.15 6.21
N ASN A 806 -24.68 41.02 7.16
CA ASN A 806 -25.60 42.14 6.98
C ASN A 806 -24.82 43.41 6.63
#